data_AF-A0A4U6UXK6-F1
#
_entry.id   AF-A0A4U6UXK6-F1
#
_cell.length_a   1.000
_cell.length_b   1.000
_cell.length_c   1.000
_cell.angle_alpha   90.00
_cell.angle_beta   90.00
_cell.angle_gamma   90.00
#
_symmetry.space_group_name_H-M   'P 1'
#
loop_
_entity.id
_entity.type
_entity.pdbx_description
1 polymer ?
#
loop_
_entity_poly.entity_id
_entity_poly.type
_entity_poly.pdbx_seq_one_letter_code
_entity_poly.pdbx_strand_id
1 'polypeptide(L)'
;MGYKSEGEGFMVGVQINPVKGLPSGFPELLEFVLDHVEDKSPEPLLEGLLEARVELHPLLLDSPERMKDLIFLDIALDSTFRTAIERSYERLNDAAPEKIMYFISLVLENLALSIDDNEDILYCLKGWNQALEMAKQNDDQWALYAKAFLDRIRLALASKGEQYHNIMQPSAEYLGSLLSIDQWAVNIFTEEIIRGGSAATLSALLNRFDPVLRNVAQLGSWQVISPIEVSGYVVVVDELLAVQNKSYDKPTILVAKSVKGEEEIPDGVVGVITPDMPDVLSHVSVRARNSKVLFATCFDHSTLSELEGYDQKLLSFKPTSADITYRETAESELQQSSSPNVEGGHAPSVSLVKKKFLGKYAISAEEFSDEMVGAKSRNIAYLKGKVPSWVGVPTSVAIPFGTFDKVLSDGLNKEVAQNIEKLKSRLAQEDFSALGEIRKAVLNLAAPMQLVKELKEKMLGSGMPWPGDEGDQLWEQAWMAIKKVWASKWNERAYFSTRKVKLDHEYLSMAVLVQEIVNADYAFVIHTTNPSSGDSSEIYAEVVKGLGETLVGAYPGRAMSFVCKKDELDSPKLLGYPSKPIGLFIRRSIIFRSDSNGEDLEGYAGAGLYDSVPMDEEDEVVLDYTTDPLIVDHGFRNSILSSIARAGHAIEELYGSPQDVEGVVKDGKVYVVQTRPQM
;
A
#
# COMPACT_ATOMS: atom_id res chain seq x y z
N MET A 1 -22.32 -37.74 16.65
CA MET A 1 -22.09 -38.12 18.07
C MET A 1 -23.35 -38.77 18.60
N GLY A 2 -23.26 -39.90 19.29
CA GLY A 2 -24.43 -40.65 19.77
C GLY A 2 -25.09 -40.02 21.00
N TYR A 3 -25.83 -38.94 20.81
CA TYR A 3 -26.65 -38.32 21.85
C TYR A 3 -28.11 -38.28 21.40
N LYS A 4 -28.80 -39.42 21.50
CA LYS A 4 -30.25 -39.42 21.74
C LYS A 4 -30.47 -39.41 23.25
N SER A 5 -31.50 -38.71 23.70
CA SER A 5 -31.92 -38.61 25.11
C SER A 5 -32.33 -39.96 25.72
N GLU A 6 -32.40 -41.03 24.93
CA GLU A 6 -32.56 -42.41 25.37
C GLU A 6 -31.24 -43.17 25.26
N GLY A 7 -30.39 -43.01 26.27
CA GLY A 7 -29.18 -43.81 26.42
C GLY A 7 -29.49 -45.24 26.84
N GLU A 8 -29.75 -46.13 25.89
CA GLU A 8 -29.56 -47.57 26.11
C GLU A 8 -28.26 -48.03 25.45
N GLY A 9 -27.14 -47.87 26.17
CA GLY A 9 -25.85 -48.38 25.72
C GLY A 9 -24.68 -47.95 26.61
N PHE A 10 -24.15 -48.89 27.40
CA PHE A 10 -22.84 -48.90 28.08
C PHE A 10 -22.50 -47.87 29.17
N MET A 11 -23.28 -46.81 29.41
CA MET A 11 -23.08 -45.88 30.55
C MET A 11 -24.30 -45.78 31.48
N VAL A 12 -24.68 -46.91 32.09
CA VAL A 12 -25.73 -46.91 33.12
C VAL A 12 -25.18 -46.24 34.39
N GLY A 13 -25.65 -45.03 34.71
CA GLY A 13 -25.38 -44.35 35.98
C GLY A 13 -24.58 -43.04 35.90
N VAL A 14 -24.18 -42.58 34.71
CA VAL A 14 -23.56 -41.25 34.56
C VAL A 14 -24.66 -40.20 34.46
N GLN A 15 -24.82 -39.35 35.49
CA GLN A 15 -25.66 -38.15 35.38
C GLN A 15 -24.96 -37.14 34.46
N ILE A 16 -25.44 -37.04 33.22
CA ILE A 16 -24.97 -36.02 32.28
C ILE A 16 -25.71 -34.72 32.60
N ASN A 17 -24.99 -33.76 33.19
CA ASN A 17 -25.55 -32.43 33.42
C ASN A 17 -25.63 -31.68 32.07
N PRO A 18 -26.80 -31.12 31.72
CA PRO A 18 -26.95 -30.33 30.50
C PRO A 18 -26.05 -29.09 30.57
N VAL A 19 -25.51 -28.68 29.43
CA VAL A 19 -24.80 -27.39 29.33
C VAL A 19 -25.83 -26.29 29.54
N LYS A 20 -25.61 -25.44 30.55
CA LYS A 20 -26.47 -24.29 30.84
C LYS A 20 -26.20 -23.18 29.83
N GLY A 21 -27.24 -22.44 29.46
CA GLY A 21 -27.13 -21.28 28.58
C GLY A 21 -27.27 -21.58 27.09
N LEU A 22 -27.39 -22.86 26.69
CA LEU A 22 -27.75 -23.19 25.30
C LEU A 22 -29.17 -22.70 24.97
N PRO A 23 -29.38 -22.08 23.80
CA PRO A 23 -30.71 -21.74 23.31
C PRO A 23 -31.64 -22.96 23.26
N SER A 24 -32.93 -22.74 23.51
CA SER A 24 -33.91 -23.84 23.57
C SER A 24 -34.08 -24.62 22.26
N GLY A 25 -33.72 -24.02 21.11
CA GLY A 25 -33.78 -24.66 19.78
C GLY A 25 -32.46 -25.28 19.31
N PHE A 26 -31.39 -25.17 20.11
CA PHE A 26 -30.07 -25.67 19.73
C PHE A 26 -30.01 -27.20 19.56
N PRO A 27 -30.68 -28.02 20.40
CA PRO A 27 -30.72 -29.47 20.19
C PRO A 27 -31.36 -29.88 18.86
N GLU A 28 -32.46 -29.23 18.48
CA GLU A 28 -33.16 -29.44 17.21
C GLU A 28 -32.27 -29.05 16.02
N LEU A 29 -31.50 -27.96 16.15
CA LEU A 29 -30.53 -27.54 15.15
C LEU A 29 -29.39 -28.54 14.99
N LEU A 30 -28.87 -29.11 16.09
CA LEU A 30 -27.86 -30.17 16.02
C LEU A 30 -28.43 -31.47 15.43
N GLU A 31 -29.68 -31.82 15.73
CA GLU A 31 -30.37 -32.97 15.12
C GLU A 31 -30.53 -32.76 13.61
N PHE A 32 -30.95 -31.56 13.19
CA PHE A 32 -30.99 -31.16 11.78
C PHE A 32 -29.63 -31.32 11.11
N VAL A 33 -28.55 -30.78 11.69
CA VAL A 33 -27.19 -30.94 11.14
C VAL A 33 -26.85 -32.42 10.96
N LEU A 34 -27.10 -33.24 11.98
CA LEU A 34 -26.80 -34.68 11.95
C LEU A 34 -27.57 -35.42 10.85
N ASP A 35 -28.84 -35.10 10.65
CA ASP A 35 -29.70 -35.71 9.64
C ASP A 35 -29.25 -35.37 8.21
N HIS A 36 -28.56 -34.24 8.02
CA HIS A 36 -28.19 -33.71 6.70
C HIS A 36 -26.68 -33.81 6.38
N VAL A 37 -25.82 -34.34 7.27
CA VAL A 37 -24.35 -34.44 7.03
C VAL A 37 -23.98 -35.21 5.76
N GLU A 38 -24.83 -36.18 5.37
CA GLU A 38 -24.63 -37.02 4.18
C GLU A 38 -25.38 -36.52 2.94
N ASP A 39 -26.11 -35.41 3.06
CA ASP A 39 -26.91 -34.90 1.96
C ASP A 39 -26.05 -34.46 0.79
N LYS A 40 -26.61 -34.69 -0.40
CA LYS A 40 -25.95 -34.26 -1.63
C LYS A 40 -25.97 -32.75 -1.75
N SER A 41 -27.04 -32.07 -1.34
CA SER A 41 -27.12 -30.60 -1.40
C SER A 41 -26.49 -30.02 -0.14
N PRO A 42 -25.35 -29.33 -0.23
CA PRO A 42 -24.65 -28.81 0.94
C PRO A 42 -25.32 -27.58 1.55
N GLU A 43 -26.16 -26.83 0.82
CA GLU A 43 -26.58 -25.48 1.22
C GLU A 43 -27.36 -25.47 2.54
N PRO A 44 -28.41 -26.30 2.74
CA PRO A 44 -29.13 -26.32 4.03
C PRO A 44 -28.24 -26.78 5.19
N LEU A 45 -27.32 -27.73 4.93
CA LEU A 45 -26.36 -28.19 5.92
C LEU A 45 -25.39 -27.08 6.33
N LEU A 46 -24.86 -26.32 5.38
CA LEU A 46 -23.92 -25.22 5.64
C LEU A 46 -24.59 -24.10 6.44
N GLU A 47 -25.83 -23.74 6.09
CA GLU A 47 -26.62 -22.76 6.84
C GLU A 47 -26.87 -23.24 8.28
N GLY A 48 -27.31 -24.49 8.47
CA GLY A 48 -27.55 -25.03 9.81
C GLY A 48 -26.28 -25.18 10.65
N LEU A 49 -25.15 -25.52 10.03
CA LEU A 49 -23.84 -25.55 10.70
C LEU A 49 -23.42 -24.15 11.15
N LEU A 50 -23.59 -23.15 10.29
CA LEU A 50 -23.24 -21.77 10.60
C LEU A 50 -24.12 -21.20 11.71
N GLU A 51 -25.43 -21.41 11.63
CA GLU A 51 -26.39 -21.03 12.68
C GLU A 51 -26.01 -21.67 14.03
N ALA A 52 -25.62 -22.95 14.02
CA ALA A 52 -25.18 -23.63 15.23
C ALA A 52 -23.91 -23.00 15.81
N ARG A 53 -22.97 -22.56 14.98
CA ARG A 53 -21.76 -21.88 15.47
C ARG A 53 -22.08 -20.49 16.02
N VAL A 54 -22.95 -19.73 15.36
CA VAL A 54 -23.40 -18.40 15.83
C VAL A 54 -24.07 -18.51 17.21
N GLU A 55 -24.99 -19.46 17.38
CA GLU A 55 -25.69 -19.68 18.65
C GLU A 55 -24.76 -20.19 19.77
N LEU A 56 -23.69 -20.92 19.41
CA LEU A 56 -22.68 -21.41 20.35
C LEU A 56 -21.70 -20.30 20.77
N HIS A 57 -21.42 -19.33 19.90
CA HIS A 57 -20.33 -18.36 20.06
C HIS A 57 -20.39 -17.54 21.37
N PRO A 58 -21.54 -16.98 21.82
CA PRO A 58 -21.61 -16.25 23.10
C PRO A 58 -21.16 -17.09 24.30
N LEU A 59 -21.42 -18.40 24.27
CA LEU A 59 -21.03 -19.32 25.34
C LEU A 59 -19.52 -19.60 25.34
N LEU A 60 -18.81 -19.42 24.22
CA LEU A 60 -17.36 -19.56 24.20
C LEU A 60 -16.65 -18.38 24.88
N LEU A 61 -17.30 -17.20 24.91
CA LEU A 61 -16.73 -15.97 25.48
C LEU A 61 -16.93 -15.86 27.00
N ASP A 62 -18.09 -16.28 27.52
CA ASP A 62 -18.51 -16.03 28.92
C ASP A 62 -18.12 -17.12 29.94
N SER A 63 -17.16 -17.99 29.59
CA SER A 63 -16.61 -19.05 30.48
C SER A 63 -17.66 -19.93 31.20
N PRO A 64 -18.42 -20.76 30.47
CA PRO A 64 -19.35 -21.72 31.07
C PRO A 64 -18.66 -22.95 31.67
N GLU A 65 -19.36 -23.61 32.60
CA GLU A 65 -19.11 -25.01 32.97
C GLU A 65 -19.05 -25.86 31.68
N ARG A 66 -18.08 -26.78 31.59
CA ARG A 66 -17.84 -27.64 30.41
C ARG A 66 -17.30 -26.91 29.16
N MET A 67 -16.59 -25.79 29.31
CA MET A 67 -15.87 -25.09 28.23
C MET A 67 -15.17 -26.01 27.22
N LYS A 68 -14.44 -27.03 27.72
CA LYS A 68 -13.78 -28.03 26.87
C LYS A 68 -14.74 -28.66 25.86
N ASP A 69 -15.92 -29.06 26.30
CA ASP A 69 -16.89 -29.75 25.44
C ASP A 69 -17.48 -28.81 24.39
N LEU A 70 -17.63 -27.52 24.72
CA LEU A 70 -18.09 -26.49 23.78
C LEU A 70 -17.04 -26.17 22.72
N ILE A 71 -15.77 -26.08 23.11
CA ILE A 71 -14.65 -25.92 22.16
C ILE A 71 -14.59 -27.12 21.21
N PHE A 72 -14.69 -28.35 21.73
CA PHE A 72 -14.71 -29.54 20.86
C PHE A 72 -15.93 -29.59 19.95
N LEU A 73 -17.09 -29.11 20.40
CA LEU A 73 -18.28 -29.00 19.57
C LEU A 73 -18.06 -27.97 18.45
N ASP A 74 -17.55 -26.77 18.76
CA ASP A 74 -17.27 -25.75 17.73
C ASP A 74 -16.26 -26.23 16.69
N ILE A 75 -15.16 -26.85 17.12
CA ILE A 75 -14.16 -27.46 16.22
C ILE A 75 -14.81 -28.54 15.34
N ALA A 76 -15.72 -29.35 15.89
CA ALA A 76 -16.42 -30.36 15.11
C ALA A 76 -17.38 -29.75 14.08
N LEU A 77 -18.07 -28.66 14.45
CA LEU A 77 -18.96 -27.91 13.54
C LEU A 77 -18.16 -27.26 12.41
N ASP A 78 -17.06 -26.54 12.71
CA ASP A 78 -16.18 -25.92 11.70
C ASP A 78 -15.57 -26.98 10.77
N SER A 79 -15.07 -28.09 11.32
CA SER A 79 -14.52 -29.18 10.52
C SER A 79 -15.56 -29.83 9.60
N THR A 80 -16.81 -29.99 10.08
CA THR A 80 -17.92 -30.50 9.27
C THR A 80 -18.30 -29.50 8.17
N PHE A 81 -18.33 -28.21 8.49
CA PHE A 81 -18.59 -27.12 7.55
C PHE A 81 -17.56 -27.11 6.42
N ARG A 82 -16.26 -27.13 6.78
CA ARG A 82 -15.15 -27.21 5.82
C ARG A 82 -15.31 -28.40 4.88
N THR A 83 -15.57 -29.58 5.46
CA THR A 83 -15.74 -30.82 4.70
C THR A 83 -16.93 -30.74 3.72
N ALA A 84 -18.04 -30.11 4.12
CA ALA A 84 -19.20 -29.91 3.26
C ALA A 84 -18.91 -28.98 2.08
N ILE A 85 -18.13 -27.90 2.29
CA ILE A 85 -17.67 -27.02 1.20
C ILE A 85 -16.75 -27.76 0.22
N GLU A 86 -15.76 -28.49 0.73
CA GLU A 86 -14.79 -29.23 -0.10
C GLU A 86 -15.48 -30.26 -1.01
N ARG A 87 -16.49 -30.99 -0.49
CA ARG A 87 -17.33 -31.90 -1.29
C ARG A 87 -18.09 -31.20 -2.43
N SER A 88 -18.29 -29.89 -2.30
CA SER A 88 -19.08 -29.09 -3.24
C SER A 88 -18.24 -28.50 -4.37
N TYR A 89 -16.90 -28.57 -4.29
CA TYR A 89 -16.00 -27.97 -5.26
C TYR A 89 -16.25 -28.41 -6.70
N GLU A 90 -16.45 -29.70 -6.98
CA GLU A 90 -16.67 -30.14 -8.38
C GLU A 90 -17.92 -29.49 -8.99
N ARG A 91 -18.99 -29.31 -8.21
CA ARG A 91 -20.24 -28.72 -8.69
C ARG A 91 -20.18 -27.21 -8.85
N LEU A 92 -19.25 -26.56 -8.14
CA LEU A 92 -19.00 -25.13 -8.26
C LEU A 92 -18.18 -24.77 -9.51
N ASN A 93 -17.62 -25.74 -10.24
CA ASN A 93 -16.85 -25.48 -11.46
C ASN A 93 -17.71 -24.85 -12.58
N ASP A 94 -18.96 -25.29 -12.71
CA ASP A 94 -19.90 -24.83 -13.75
C ASP A 94 -21.03 -23.96 -13.17
N ALA A 95 -20.91 -23.51 -11.93
CA ALA A 95 -21.95 -22.76 -11.25
C ALA A 95 -21.99 -21.29 -11.71
N ALA A 96 -23.18 -20.69 -11.67
CA ALA A 96 -23.35 -19.27 -11.90
C ALA A 96 -22.57 -18.43 -10.85
N PRO A 97 -22.07 -17.24 -11.19
CA PRO A 97 -21.27 -16.40 -10.29
C PRO A 97 -21.91 -16.18 -8.92
N GLU A 98 -23.22 -15.94 -8.88
CA GLU A 98 -23.99 -15.66 -7.67
C GLU A 98 -23.95 -16.84 -6.70
N LYS A 99 -23.92 -18.07 -7.22
CA LYS A 99 -23.80 -19.28 -6.39
C LYS A 99 -22.42 -19.40 -5.76
N ILE A 100 -21.36 -19.09 -6.50
CA ILE A 100 -19.99 -19.08 -5.95
C ILE A 100 -19.86 -17.99 -4.89
N MET A 101 -20.38 -16.79 -5.16
CA MET A 101 -20.41 -15.68 -4.21
C MET A 101 -21.18 -16.02 -2.93
N TYR A 102 -22.30 -16.74 -3.05
CA TYR A 102 -23.06 -17.20 -1.89
C TYR A 102 -22.23 -18.13 -1.00
N PHE A 103 -21.53 -19.11 -1.59
CA PHE A 103 -20.65 -20.01 -0.84
C PHE A 103 -19.49 -19.25 -0.18
N ILE A 104 -18.90 -18.28 -0.87
CA ILE A 104 -17.86 -17.41 -0.28
C ILE A 104 -18.40 -16.65 0.93
N SER A 105 -19.65 -16.18 0.87
CA SER A 105 -20.30 -15.48 2.00
C SER A 105 -20.39 -16.38 3.23
N LEU A 106 -20.88 -17.62 3.06
CA LEU A 106 -20.97 -18.60 4.14
C LEU A 106 -19.60 -18.94 4.74
N VAL A 107 -18.58 -19.16 3.90
CA VAL A 107 -17.23 -19.48 4.38
C VAL A 107 -16.59 -18.31 5.09
N LEU A 108 -16.78 -17.08 4.59
CA LEU A 108 -16.25 -15.87 5.19
C LEU A 108 -16.90 -15.57 6.55
N GLU A 109 -18.21 -15.77 6.68
CA GLU A 109 -18.93 -15.66 7.95
C GLU A 109 -18.48 -16.74 8.94
N ASN A 110 -18.37 -17.98 8.48
CA ASN A 110 -17.85 -19.09 9.30
C ASN A 110 -16.41 -18.81 9.78
N LEU A 111 -15.57 -18.22 8.93
CA LEU A 111 -14.21 -17.82 9.28
C LEU A 111 -14.19 -16.67 10.30
N ALA A 112 -15.11 -15.70 10.20
CA ALA A 112 -15.22 -14.59 11.13
C ALA A 112 -15.48 -15.06 12.57
N LEU A 113 -16.19 -16.19 12.76
CA LEU A 113 -16.41 -16.81 14.06
C LEU A 113 -15.18 -17.50 14.65
N SER A 114 -14.19 -17.83 13.81
CA SER A 114 -12.97 -18.57 14.19
C SER A 114 -11.74 -17.67 14.37
N ILE A 115 -11.85 -16.37 14.12
CA ILE A 115 -10.74 -15.41 14.11
C ILE A 115 -10.95 -14.33 15.18
N ASP A 116 -9.92 -14.05 15.97
CA ASP A 116 -9.85 -12.88 16.85
C ASP A 116 -9.51 -11.61 16.05
N ASP A 117 -9.90 -10.43 16.57
CA ASP A 117 -9.73 -9.14 15.88
C ASP A 117 -10.25 -9.19 14.43
N ASN A 118 -11.51 -9.61 14.28
CA ASN A 118 -12.15 -9.92 13.01
C ASN A 118 -12.81 -8.71 12.32
N GLU A 119 -12.56 -7.48 12.78
CA GLU A 119 -13.19 -6.26 12.25
C GLU A 119 -13.05 -6.14 10.72
N ASP A 120 -11.84 -6.33 10.19
CA ASP A 120 -11.58 -6.27 8.74
C ASP A 120 -12.32 -7.38 7.96
N ILE A 121 -12.40 -8.59 8.54
CA ILE A 121 -13.15 -9.71 7.97
C ILE A 121 -14.66 -9.40 7.95
N LEU A 122 -15.19 -8.76 8.99
CA LEU A 122 -16.59 -8.33 9.04
C LEU A 122 -16.89 -7.25 7.99
N TYR A 123 -16.00 -6.28 7.79
CA TYR A 123 -16.15 -5.31 6.69
C TYR A 123 -16.06 -5.98 5.32
N CYS A 124 -15.18 -6.98 5.17
CA CYS A 124 -15.13 -7.80 3.97
C CYS A 124 -16.46 -8.52 3.72
N LEU A 125 -17.06 -9.12 4.76
CA LEU A 125 -18.33 -9.83 4.65
C LEU A 125 -19.48 -8.89 4.27
N LYS A 126 -19.59 -7.72 4.91
CA LYS A 126 -20.59 -6.71 4.56
C LYS A 126 -20.49 -6.32 3.08
N GLY A 127 -19.28 -6.00 2.63
CA GLY A 127 -19.06 -5.57 1.24
C GLY A 127 -19.28 -6.71 0.24
N TRP A 128 -18.89 -7.92 0.58
CA TRP A 128 -19.16 -9.10 -0.23
C TRP A 128 -20.66 -9.37 -0.40
N ASN A 129 -21.42 -9.27 0.69
CA ASN A 129 -22.89 -9.39 0.65
C ASN A 129 -23.55 -8.30 -0.19
N GLN A 130 -23.05 -7.05 -0.11
CA GLN A 130 -23.49 -5.98 -0.99
C GLN A 130 -23.15 -6.26 -2.46
N ALA A 131 -21.97 -6.80 -2.75
CA ALA A 131 -21.58 -7.19 -4.10
C ALA A 131 -22.49 -8.30 -4.66
N LEU A 132 -22.87 -9.27 -3.83
CA LEU A 132 -23.82 -10.32 -4.19
C LEU A 132 -25.20 -9.74 -4.51
N GLU A 133 -25.66 -8.76 -3.74
CA GLU A 133 -26.93 -8.08 -4.02
C GLU A 133 -26.89 -7.26 -5.32
N MET A 134 -25.78 -6.54 -5.57
CA MET A 134 -25.54 -5.86 -6.84
C MET A 134 -25.57 -6.84 -8.04
N ALA A 135 -24.95 -8.02 -7.89
CA ALA A 135 -24.98 -9.06 -8.92
C ALA A 135 -26.41 -9.55 -9.20
N LYS A 136 -27.20 -9.83 -8.15
CA LYS A 136 -28.62 -10.22 -8.29
C LYS A 136 -29.47 -9.15 -8.99
N GLN A 137 -29.12 -7.88 -8.81
CA GLN A 137 -29.79 -6.74 -9.43
C GLN A 137 -29.28 -6.44 -10.85
N ASN A 138 -28.28 -7.18 -11.35
CA ASN A 138 -27.60 -6.94 -12.62
C ASN A 138 -26.99 -5.53 -12.74
N ASP A 139 -26.39 -5.02 -11.65
CA ASP A 139 -25.66 -3.75 -11.65
C ASP A 139 -24.36 -3.86 -12.46
N ASP A 140 -24.14 -3.01 -13.46
CA ASP A 140 -22.97 -3.10 -14.36
C ASP A 140 -21.59 -2.99 -13.65
N GLN A 141 -21.56 -2.51 -12.40
CA GLN A 141 -20.35 -2.37 -11.60
C GLN A 141 -20.16 -3.47 -10.55
N TRP A 142 -21.08 -4.45 -10.45
CA TRP A 142 -21.02 -5.51 -9.42
C TRP A 142 -19.67 -6.25 -9.43
N ALA A 143 -19.13 -6.54 -10.61
CA ALA A 143 -17.90 -7.32 -10.76
C ALA A 143 -16.67 -6.52 -10.33
N LEU A 144 -16.61 -5.22 -10.64
CA LEU A 144 -15.54 -4.32 -10.18
C LEU A 144 -15.58 -4.16 -8.65
N TYR A 145 -16.78 -4.04 -8.07
CA TYR A 145 -16.97 -3.93 -6.64
C TYR A 145 -16.61 -5.24 -5.92
N ALA A 146 -17.11 -6.38 -6.40
CA ALA A 146 -16.77 -7.71 -5.88
C ALA A 146 -15.26 -7.97 -5.95
N LYS A 147 -14.60 -7.54 -7.04
CA LYS A 147 -13.15 -7.70 -7.21
C LYS A 147 -12.35 -6.95 -6.13
N ALA A 148 -12.76 -5.74 -5.75
CA ALA A 148 -12.10 -5.00 -4.68
C ALA A 148 -12.21 -5.74 -3.32
N PHE A 149 -13.38 -6.29 -3.01
CA PHE A 149 -13.56 -7.09 -1.79
C PHE A 149 -12.86 -8.46 -1.87
N LEU A 150 -12.77 -9.09 -3.04
CA LEU A 150 -11.96 -10.29 -3.24
C LEU A 150 -10.49 -10.02 -2.90
N ASP A 151 -9.94 -8.91 -3.39
CA ASP A 151 -8.56 -8.50 -3.10
C ASP A 151 -8.36 -8.22 -1.60
N ARG A 152 -9.30 -7.53 -0.97
CA ARG A 152 -9.24 -7.24 0.47
C ARG A 152 -9.33 -8.51 1.32
N ILE A 153 -10.19 -9.48 0.97
CA ILE A 153 -10.25 -10.77 1.67
C ILE A 153 -8.92 -11.51 1.55
N ARG A 154 -8.28 -11.51 0.37
CA ARG A 154 -6.94 -12.12 0.20
C ARG A 154 -5.89 -11.47 1.11
N LEU A 155 -5.90 -10.14 1.22
CA LEU A 155 -5.02 -9.40 2.12
C LEU A 155 -5.28 -9.75 3.59
N ALA A 156 -6.55 -9.83 3.98
CA ALA A 156 -6.93 -10.22 5.34
C ALA A 156 -6.47 -11.65 5.67
N LEU A 157 -6.63 -12.59 4.73
CA LEU A 157 -6.13 -13.96 4.88
C LEU A 157 -4.60 -14.01 5.00
N ALA A 158 -3.87 -13.25 4.18
CA ALA A 158 -2.41 -13.18 4.24
C ALA A 158 -1.93 -12.60 5.58
N SER A 159 -2.53 -11.48 6.01
CA SER A 159 -2.23 -10.82 7.29
C SER A 159 -2.47 -11.75 8.49
N LYS A 160 -3.61 -12.44 8.52
CA LYS A 160 -3.91 -13.41 9.59
C LYS A 160 -2.98 -14.63 9.55
N GLY A 161 -2.61 -15.10 8.34
CA GLY A 161 -1.62 -16.15 8.17
C GLY A 161 -0.25 -15.77 8.76
N GLU A 162 0.22 -14.55 8.49
CA GLU A 162 1.47 -14.01 9.06
C GLU A 162 1.36 -13.84 10.57
N GLN A 163 0.24 -13.34 11.08
CA GLN A 163 0.00 -13.19 12.52
C GLN A 163 0.09 -14.56 13.22
N TYR A 164 -0.56 -15.59 12.69
CA TYR A 164 -0.47 -16.95 13.24
C TYR A 164 0.93 -17.53 13.12
N HIS A 165 1.63 -17.29 12.01
CA HIS A 165 3.03 -17.69 11.86
C HIS A 165 3.90 -17.10 12.98
N ASN A 166 3.79 -15.79 13.22
CA ASN A 166 4.55 -15.10 14.26
C ASN A 166 4.23 -15.57 15.68
N ILE A 167 2.98 -16.02 15.93
CA ILE A 167 2.55 -16.53 17.24
C ILE A 167 2.97 -17.99 17.46
N MET A 168 2.73 -18.86 16.47
CA MET A 168 2.81 -20.32 16.65
C MET A 168 4.16 -20.90 16.23
N GLN A 169 4.75 -20.40 15.14
CA GLN A 169 5.96 -20.99 14.55
C GLN A 169 7.16 -21.01 15.51
N PRO A 170 7.45 -19.95 16.30
CA PRO A 170 8.56 -19.98 17.25
C PRO A 170 8.43 -21.10 18.30
N SER A 171 7.20 -21.40 18.71
CA SER A 171 6.93 -22.49 19.66
C SER A 171 7.10 -23.87 19.00
N ALA A 172 6.67 -24.01 17.74
CA ALA A 172 6.86 -25.23 16.96
C ALA A 172 8.36 -25.53 16.74
N GLU A 173 9.17 -24.52 16.42
CA GLU A 173 10.63 -24.64 16.28
C GLU A 173 11.30 -25.04 17.59
N TYR A 174 10.92 -24.37 18.69
CA TYR A 174 11.44 -24.68 20.02
C TYR A 174 11.14 -26.13 20.43
N LEU A 175 9.87 -26.54 20.39
CA LEU A 175 9.47 -27.90 20.77
C LEU A 175 10.00 -28.95 19.80
N GLY A 176 10.00 -28.66 18.50
CA GLY A 176 10.54 -29.54 17.47
C GLY A 176 12.01 -29.87 17.71
N SER A 177 12.81 -28.87 18.09
CA SER A 177 14.23 -29.06 18.43
C SER A 177 14.45 -29.94 19.67
N LEU A 178 13.59 -29.83 20.69
CA LEU A 178 13.69 -30.62 21.91
C LEU A 178 13.20 -32.06 21.73
N LEU A 179 12.14 -32.24 20.94
CA LEU A 179 11.50 -33.54 20.71
C LEU A 179 12.14 -34.31 19.56
N SER A 180 13.16 -33.73 18.89
CA SER A 180 13.82 -34.33 17.71
C SER A 180 12.84 -34.66 16.59
N ILE A 181 11.89 -33.76 16.34
CA ILE A 181 10.95 -33.86 15.21
C ILE A 181 11.68 -33.49 13.92
N ASP A 182 11.33 -34.16 12.82
CA ASP A 182 11.89 -33.86 11.51
C ASP A 182 11.66 -32.39 11.12
N GLN A 183 12.73 -31.72 10.66
CA GLN A 183 12.71 -30.28 10.37
C GLN A 183 11.65 -29.90 9.32
N TRP A 184 11.35 -30.76 8.35
CA TRP A 184 10.34 -30.47 7.34
C TRP A 184 8.95 -30.31 7.97
N ALA A 185 8.60 -31.14 8.97
CA ALA A 185 7.31 -31.08 9.66
C ALA A 185 7.23 -29.85 10.58
N VAL A 186 8.36 -29.47 11.18
CA VAL A 186 8.48 -28.24 11.99
C VAL A 186 8.29 -27.01 11.11
N ASN A 187 8.95 -26.93 9.96
CA ASN A 187 8.93 -25.77 9.07
C ASN A 187 7.53 -25.43 8.53
N ILE A 188 6.67 -26.44 8.34
CA ILE A 188 5.32 -26.27 7.81
C ILE A 188 4.24 -26.29 8.88
N PHE A 189 4.58 -26.41 10.17
CA PHE A 189 3.61 -26.66 11.24
C PHE A 189 2.48 -25.64 11.23
N THR A 190 2.81 -24.34 11.25
CA THR A 190 1.78 -23.29 11.29
C THR A 190 0.98 -23.22 10.00
N GLU A 191 1.62 -23.46 8.85
CA GLU A 191 0.94 -23.52 7.57
C GLU A 191 -0.10 -24.65 7.52
N GLU A 192 0.24 -25.83 8.05
CA GLU A 192 -0.68 -26.97 8.13
C GLU A 192 -1.84 -26.72 9.12
N ILE A 193 -1.61 -25.97 10.21
CA ILE A 193 -2.69 -25.53 11.10
C ILE A 193 -3.67 -24.61 10.35
N ILE A 194 -3.16 -23.63 9.59
CA ILE A 194 -3.99 -22.72 8.79
C ILE A 194 -4.74 -23.50 7.71
N ARG A 195 -4.06 -24.43 7.02
CA ARG A 195 -4.65 -25.30 5.99
C ARG A 195 -5.76 -26.20 6.54
N GLY A 196 -5.68 -26.57 7.82
CA GLY A 196 -6.70 -27.34 8.52
C GLY A 196 -8.01 -26.58 8.80
N GLY A 197 -7.99 -25.24 8.70
CA GLY A 197 -9.14 -24.37 8.96
C GLY A 197 -9.85 -23.85 7.72
N SER A 198 -10.91 -23.06 7.94
CA SER A 198 -11.75 -22.49 6.87
C SER A 198 -11.05 -21.46 5.96
N ALA A 199 -9.88 -20.94 6.37
CA ALA A 199 -9.09 -20.00 5.58
C ALA A 199 -8.60 -20.58 4.25
N ALA A 200 -8.16 -21.84 4.24
CA ALA A 200 -7.71 -22.50 3.01
C ALA A 200 -8.87 -22.74 2.02
N THR A 201 -10.03 -23.11 2.55
CA THR A 201 -11.25 -23.26 1.76
C THR A 201 -11.68 -21.95 1.11
N LEU A 202 -11.64 -20.85 1.89
CA LEU A 202 -11.93 -19.52 1.38
C LEU A 202 -10.94 -19.14 0.27
N SER A 203 -9.64 -19.30 0.51
CA SER A 203 -8.59 -19.01 -0.48
C SER A 203 -8.81 -19.76 -1.81
N ALA A 204 -9.15 -21.05 -1.73
CA ALA A 204 -9.44 -21.86 -2.92
C ALA A 204 -10.65 -21.34 -3.71
N LEU A 205 -11.74 -20.94 -3.03
CA LEU A 205 -12.91 -20.35 -3.67
C LEU A 205 -12.60 -18.99 -4.32
N LEU A 206 -11.83 -18.13 -3.65
CA LEU A 206 -11.41 -16.84 -4.20
C LEU A 206 -10.55 -17.02 -5.45
N ASN A 207 -9.58 -17.95 -5.42
CA ASN A 207 -8.72 -18.25 -6.56
C ASN A 207 -9.49 -18.78 -7.77
N ARG A 208 -10.56 -19.55 -7.51
CA ARG A 208 -11.46 -19.99 -8.58
C ARG A 208 -12.31 -18.86 -9.15
N PHE A 209 -12.77 -17.95 -8.29
CA PHE A 209 -13.71 -16.92 -8.68
C PHE A 209 -13.03 -15.71 -9.33
N ASP A 210 -11.77 -15.44 -9.01
CA ASP A 210 -11.02 -14.29 -9.53
C ASP A 210 -11.01 -14.23 -11.08
N PRO A 211 -10.70 -15.31 -11.83
CA PRO A 211 -10.79 -15.28 -13.31
C PRO A 211 -12.19 -14.93 -13.84
N VAL A 212 -13.25 -15.35 -13.15
CA VAL A 212 -14.64 -15.03 -13.50
C VAL A 212 -14.89 -13.53 -13.33
N LEU A 213 -14.52 -12.98 -12.17
CA LEU A 213 -14.66 -11.55 -11.89
C LEU A 213 -13.86 -10.70 -12.87
N ARG A 214 -12.62 -11.08 -13.15
CA ARG A 214 -11.76 -10.36 -14.10
C ARG A 214 -12.38 -10.33 -15.50
N ASN A 215 -12.90 -11.45 -15.99
CA ASN A 215 -13.55 -11.51 -17.30
C ASN A 215 -14.80 -10.60 -17.34
N VAL A 216 -15.70 -10.71 -16.36
CA VAL A 216 -16.92 -9.89 -16.32
C VAL A 216 -16.59 -8.39 -16.20
N ALA A 217 -15.60 -8.04 -15.38
CA ALA A 217 -15.14 -6.66 -15.20
C ALA A 217 -14.21 -6.16 -16.33
N GLN A 218 -13.94 -6.98 -17.35
CA GLN A 218 -13.02 -6.68 -18.46
C GLN A 218 -11.60 -6.28 -17.98
N LEU A 219 -11.13 -6.91 -16.90
CA LEU A 219 -9.78 -6.75 -16.36
C LEU A 219 -8.85 -7.79 -17.00
N GLY A 220 -7.74 -7.33 -17.59
CA GLY A 220 -6.69 -8.22 -18.13
C GLY A 220 -5.94 -8.98 -17.04
N SER A 221 -5.00 -9.86 -17.40
CA SER A 221 -4.14 -10.57 -16.42
C SER A 221 -3.00 -9.73 -15.86
N TRP A 222 -2.83 -8.52 -16.39
CA TRP A 222 -1.76 -7.61 -16.07
C TRP A 222 -2.28 -6.25 -15.63
N GLN A 223 -1.53 -5.60 -14.74
CA GLN A 223 -1.57 -4.15 -14.57
C GLN A 223 -0.21 -3.61 -15.00
N VAL A 224 -0.18 -2.98 -16.17
CA VAL A 224 1.04 -2.40 -16.72
C VAL A 224 1.21 -1.00 -16.13
N ILE A 225 2.19 -0.88 -15.24
CA ILE A 225 2.48 0.35 -14.51
C ILE A 225 3.40 1.23 -15.36
N SER A 226 4.51 0.66 -15.85
CA SER A 226 5.48 1.33 -16.71
C SER A 226 5.65 0.53 -18.01
N PRO A 227 5.00 0.93 -19.13
CA PRO A 227 4.90 0.15 -20.36
C PRO A 227 6.14 0.29 -21.26
N ILE A 228 7.32 -0.06 -20.74
CA ILE A 228 8.58 -0.02 -21.51
C ILE A 228 8.91 -1.40 -22.08
N GLU A 229 9.18 -1.47 -23.39
CA GLU A 229 9.70 -2.69 -24.02
C GLU A 229 11.14 -2.93 -23.57
N VAL A 230 11.42 -4.12 -23.05
CA VAL A 230 12.74 -4.46 -22.49
C VAL A 230 13.14 -5.88 -22.83
N SER A 231 14.45 -6.12 -22.86
CA SER A 231 15.03 -7.47 -22.94
C SER A 231 16.09 -7.61 -21.86
N GLY A 232 16.07 -8.70 -21.10
CA GLY A 232 17.00 -8.92 -20.01
C GLY A 232 16.95 -10.33 -19.43
N TYR A 233 17.93 -10.64 -18.58
CA TYR A 233 18.00 -11.93 -17.88
C TYR A 233 17.03 -11.92 -16.71
N VAL A 234 16.21 -12.95 -16.59
CA VAL A 234 15.30 -13.08 -15.45
C VAL A 234 16.06 -13.48 -14.20
N VAL A 235 15.77 -12.80 -13.09
CA VAL A 235 16.28 -13.13 -11.77
C VAL A 235 15.10 -13.12 -10.79
N VAL A 236 14.87 -14.25 -10.14
CA VAL A 236 13.81 -14.37 -9.13
C VAL A 236 14.32 -13.93 -7.77
N VAL A 237 13.58 -13.07 -7.08
CA VAL A 237 13.91 -12.55 -5.75
C VAL A 237 12.69 -12.60 -4.84
N ASP A 238 12.90 -12.82 -3.55
CA ASP A 238 11.79 -12.83 -2.58
C ASP A 238 11.25 -11.41 -2.35
N GLU A 239 12.13 -10.46 -2.06
CA GLU A 239 11.75 -9.06 -1.86
C GLU A 239 12.62 -8.13 -2.71
N LEU A 240 12.03 -7.10 -3.33
CA LEU A 240 12.78 -6.06 -4.02
C LEU A 240 13.75 -5.33 -3.07
N LEU A 241 13.32 -5.13 -1.82
CA LEU A 241 14.10 -4.47 -0.76
C LEU A 241 15.44 -5.16 -0.50
N ALA A 242 15.47 -6.50 -0.60
CA ALA A 242 16.66 -7.31 -0.36
C ALA A 242 17.75 -7.14 -1.44
N VAL A 243 17.41 -6.56 -2.59
CA VAL A 243 18.33 -6.38 -3.72
C VAL A 243 18.55 -4.93 -4.13
N GLN A 244 17.90 -3.95 -3.48
CA GLN A 244 17.99 -2.52 -3.82
C GLN A 244 19.42 -1.95 -3.85
N ASN A 245 20.36 -2.56 -3.12
CA ASN A 245 21.77 -2.14 -3.05
C ASN A 245 22.69 -2.88 -4.04
N LYS A 246 22.15 -3.79 -4.85
CA LYS A 246 22.91 -4.53 -5.86
C LYS A 246 23.04 -3.72 -7.15
N SER A 247 24.08 -4.03 -7.91
CA SER A 247 24.26 -3.56 -9.28
C SER A 247 24.35 -4.79 -10.17
N TYR A 248 23.63 -4.78 -11.29
CA TYR A 248 23.61 -5.86 -12.25
C TYR A 248 24.38 -5.46 -13.51
N ASP A 249 25.44 -6.19 -13.84
CA ASP A 249 26.30 -5.87 -15.00
C ASP A 249 25.62 -6.15 -16.36
N LYS A 250 24.52 -6.90 -16.34
CA LYS A 250 23.71 -7.25 -17.50
C LYS A 250 22.29 -6.71 -17.32
N PRO A 251 21.59 -6.35 -18.42
CA PRO A 251 20.17 -6.02 -18.35
C PRO A 251 19.39 -7.14 -17.66
N THR A 252 18.76 -6.82 -16.54
CA THR A 252 18.13 -7.81 -15.65
C THR A 252 16.64 -7.50 -15.47
N ILE A 253 15.80 -8.52 -15.51
CA ILE A 253 14.36 -8.45 -15.23
C ILE A 253 14.13 -9.17 -13.91
N LEU A 254 13.67 -8.46 -12.89
CA LEU A 254 13.37 -9.04 -11.59
C LEU A 254 11.95 -9.61 -11.61
N VAL A 255 11.80 -10.87 -11.20
CA VAL A 255 10.51 -11.43 -10.76
C VAL A 255 10.53 -11.39 -9.23
N ALA A 256 9.95 -10.36 -8.65
CA ALA A 256 9.97 -10.09 -7.21
C ALA A 256 8.66 -10.55 -6.57
N LYS A 257 8.74 -11.47 -5.61
CA LYS A 257 7.54 -11.97 -4.92
C LYS A 257 6.86 -10.91 -4.07
N SER A 258 7.63 -9.93 -3.56
CA SER A 258 7.07 -8.78 -2.84
C SER A 258 7.73 -7.44 -3.17
N VAL A 259 6.89 -6.40 -3.22
CA VAL A 259 7.24 -4.98 -3.40
C VAL A 259 6.38 -4.13 -2.45
N LYS A 260 7.02 -3.39 -1.53
CA LYS A 260 6.37 -2.61 -0.46
C LYS A 260 6.23 -1.11 -0.77
N GLY A 261 6.80 -0.60 -1.87
CA GLY A 261 6.61 0.78 -2.35
C GLY A 261 7.76 1.75 -2.08
N GLU A 262 8.55 1.50 -1.04
CA GLU A 262 9.62 2.39 -0.57
C GLU A 262 11.00 2.02 -1.15
N GLU A 263 11.08 0.96 -1.94
CA GLU A 263 12.34 0.44 -2.46
C GLU A 263 12.90 1.22 -3.65
N GLU A 264 14.22 1.25 -3.76
CA GLU A 264 14.90 1.71 -4.97
C GLU A 264 15.08 0.55 -5.96
N ILE A 265 14.86 0.81 -7.25
CA ILE A 265 15.08 -0.20 -8.30
C ILE A 265 16.59 -0.31 -8.57
N PRO A 266 17.20 -1.51 -8.41
CA PRO A 266 18.64 -1.68 -8.51
C PRO A 266 19.24 -1.21 -9.85
N ASP A 267 20.52 -0.86 -9.86
CA ASP A 267 21.19 -0.49 -11.11
C ASP A 267 21.34 -1.70 -12.04
N GLY A 268 21.20 -1.49 -13.35
CA GLY A 268 21.17 -2.55 -14.37
C GLY A 268 19.85 -3.33 -14.50
N VAL A 269 18.88 -3.09 -13.61
CA VAL A 269 17.53 -3.65 -13.74
C VAL A 269 16.75 -2.87 -14.79
N VAL A 270 16.19 -3.59 -15.76
CA VAL A 270 15.37 -3.05 -16.86
C VAL A 270 13.90 -3.42 -16.72
N GLY A 271 13.55 -4.41 -15.90
CA GLY A 271 12.16 -4.77 -15.63
C GLY A 271 11.93 -5.29 -14.22
N VAL A 272 10.73 -5.08 -13.68
CA VAL A 272 10.24 -5.64 -12.42
C VAL A 272 8.84 -6.21 -12.67
N ILE A 273 8.63 -7.47 -12.33
CA ILE A 273 7.35 -8.17 -12.39
C ILE A 273 7.04 -8.70 -10.99
N THR A 274 5.82 -8.50 -10.51
CA THR A 274 5.43 -8.88 -9.14
C THR A 274 3.97 -9.33 -9.07
N PRO A 275 3.58 -10.21 -8.13
CA PRO A 275 2.18 -10.45 -7.81
C PRO A 275 1.56 -9.36 -6.94
N ASP A 276 2.38 -8.53 -6.26
CA ASP A 276 1.89 -7.45 -5.42
C ASP A 276 1.19 -6.37 -6.26
N MET A 277 0.31 -5.60 -5.61
CA MET A 277 -0.58 -4.62 -6.25
C MET A 277 -0.18 -3.17 -5.89
N PRO A 278 1.04 -2.69 -6.22
CA PRO A 278 1.38 -1.31 -5.99
C PRO A 278 0.49 -0.40 -6.85
N ASP A 279 0.01 0.69 -6.28
CA ASP A 279 -0.80 1.64 -7.02
C ASP A 279 -0.01 2.25 -8.20
N VAL A 280 -0.73 2.61 -9.26
CA VAL A 280 -0.12 3.13 -10.49
C VAL A 280 0.61 4.44 -10.20
N LEU A 281 0.14 5.24 -9.25
CA LEU A 281 0.73 6.54 -8.88
C LEU A 281 1.53 6.50 -7.57
N SER A 282 1.87 5.30 -7.06
CA SER A 282 2.78 5.16 -5.92
C SER A 282 4.22 5.58 -6.26
N HIS A 283 5.04 5.85 -5.24
CA HIS A 283 6.41 6.33 -5.45
C HIS A 283 7.27 5.35 -6.27
N VAL A 284 7.24 4.04 -5.96
CA VAL A 284 7.97 3.03 -6.73
C VAL A 284 7.52 2.99 -8.20
N SER A 285 6.21 3.13 -8.44
CA SER A 285 5.63 3.15 -9.78
C SER A 285 6.09 4.36 -10.58
N VAL A 286 6.09 5.55 -9.96
CA VAL A 286 6.61 6.78 -10.57
C VAL A 286 8.12 6.68 -10.84
N ARG A 287 8.92 6.15 -9.90
CA ARG A 287 10.36 5.91 -10.08
C ARG A 287 10.65 4.96 -11.25
N ALA A 288 9.88 3.88 -11.38
CA ALA A 288 10.03 2.93 -12.48
C ALA A 288 9.83 3.58 -13.85
N ARG A 289 8.78 4.41 -14.01
CA ARG A 289 8.52 5.15 -15.26
C ARG A 289 9.64 6.13 -15.59
N ASN A 290 10.03 6.92 -14.60
CA ASN A 290 11.05 7.96 -14.77
C ASN A 290 12.41 7.35 -15.11
N SER A 291 12.69 6.14 -14.59
CA SER A 291 13.89 5.37 -14.90
C SER A 291 13.78 4.53 -16.18
N LYS A 292 12.64 4.57 -16.88
CA LYS A 292 12.33 3.76 -18.07
C LYS A 292 12.51 2.25 -17.84
N VAL A 293 12.09 1.80 -16.66
CA VAL A 293 12.08 0.38 -16.27
C VAL A 293 10.68 -0.17 -16.51
N LEU A 294 10.55 -1.33 -17.16
CA LEU A 294 9.28 -2.05 -17.25
C LEU A 294 8.82 -2.38 -15.82
N PHE A 295 7.58 -2.03 -15.47
CA PHE A 295 7.03 -2.42 -14.18
C PHE A 295 5.58 -2.87 -14.37
N ALA A 296 5.26 -4.07 -13.91
CA ALA A 296 3.93 -4.62 -14.03
C ALA A 296 3.59 -5.62 -12.94
N THR A 297 2.31 -5.63 -12.57
CA THR A 297 1.72 -6.67 -11.73
C THR A 297 1.16 -7.78 -12.61
N CYS A 298 1.54 -9.03 -12.32
CA CYS A 298 0.95 -10.22 -12.92
C CYS A 298 -0.02 -10.86 -11.93
N PHE A 299 -1.30 -10.90 -12.27
CA PHE A 299 -2.32 -11.50 -11.41
C PHE A 299 -2.56 -12.99 -11.69
N ASP A 300 -2.05 -13.50 -12.81
CA ASP A 300 -2.18 -14.90 -13.16
C ASP A 300 -1.03 -15.72 -12.55
N HIS A 301 -1.38 -16.60 -11.62
CA HIS A 301 -0.38 -17.43 -10.93
C HIS A 301 0.35 -18.39 -11.88
N SER A 302 -0.31 -18.92 -12.92
CA SER A 302 0.35 -19.79 -13.90
C SER A 302 1.42 -19.04 -14.68
N THR A 303 1.11 -17.86 -15.20
CA THR A 303 2.06 -16.99 -15.89
C THR A 303 3.22 -16.61 -14.96
N LEU A 304 2.94 -16.27 -13.70
CA LEU A 304 4.01 -15.93 -12.74
C LEU A 304 4.94 -17.12 -12.49
N SER A 305 4.40 -18.32 -12.21
CA SER A 305 5.21 -19.54 -12.02
C SER A 305 5.99 -19.93 -13.28
N GLU A 306 5.45 -19.68 -14.47
CA GLU A 306 6.17 -19.86 -15.72
C GLU A 306 7.38 -18.93 -15.80
N LEU A 307 7.18 -17.63 -15.49
CA LEU A 307 8.25 -16.62 -15.45
C LEU A 307 9.33 -16.94 -14.41
N GLU A 308 8.95 -17.46 -13.24
CA GLU A 308 9.90 -17.94 -12.24
C GLU A 308 10.74 -19.11 -12.78
N GLY A 309 10.16 -19.98 -13.61
CA GLY A 309 10.86 -21.08 -14.29
C GLY A 309 11.88 -20.63 -15.35
N TYR A 310 11.88 -19.34 -15.72
CA TYR A 310 12.85 -18.73 -16.62
C TYR A 310 14.05 -18.11 -15.89
N ASP A 311 14.27 -18.40 -14.60
CA ASP A 311 15.44 -17.89 -13.86
C ASP A 311 16.75 -18.12 -14.64
N GLN A 312 17.56 -17.06 -14.68
CA GLN A 312 18.81 -16.93 -15.44
C GLN A 312 18.68 -17.00 -16.98
N LYS A 313 17.47 -17.10 -17.53
CA LYS A 313 17.24 -17.06 -19.00
C LYS A 313 16.97 -15.66 -19.50
N LEU A 314 17.20 -15.47 -20.79
CA LEU A 314 17.03 -14.19 -21.45
C LEU A 314 15.64 -14.08 -22.10
N LEU A 315 14.86 -13.10 -21.65
CA LEU A 315 13.51 -12.85 -22.13
C LEU A 315 13.38 -11.44 -22.71
N SER A 316 12.54 -11.32 -23.73
CA SER A 316 12.09 -10.04 -24.30
C SER A 316 10.62 -9.84 -23.95
N PHE A 317 10.31 -8.71 -23.31
CA PHE A 317 8.97 -8.32 -22.88
C PHE A 317 8.49 -7.13 -23.71
N LYS A 318 7.32 -7.27 -24.33
CA LYS A 318 6.64 -6.25 -25.12
C LYS A 318 5.29 -5.92 -24.48
N PRO A 319 5.22 -4.83 -23.69
CA PRO A 319 3.98 -4.40 -23.08
C PRO A 319 3.07 -3.68 -24.09
N THR A 320 1.78 -3.78 -23.85
CA THR A 320 0.73 -2.89 -24.35
C THR A 320 0.14 -2.13 -23.15
N SER A 321 -0.87 -1.29 -23.36
CA SER A 321 -1.52 -0.57 -22.25
C SER A 321 -2.24 -1.49 -21.25
N ALA A 322 -2.53 -2.74 -21.61
CA ALA A 322 -3.35 -3.65 -20.78
C ALA A 322 -2.81 -5.09 -20.66
N ASP A 323 -1.77 -5.44 -21.42
CA ASP A 323 -1.26 -6.82 -21.51
C ASP A 323 0.24 -6.81 -21.80
N ILE A 324 0.92 -7.92 -21.52
CA ILE A 324 2.34 -8.12 -21.75
C ILE A 324 2.57 -9.42 -22.49
N THR A 325 3.22 -9.33 -23.64
CA THR A 325 3.72 -10.51 -24.36
C THR A 325 5.21 -10.68 -24.09
N TYR A 326 5.65 -11.91 -23.87
CA TYR A 326 7.08 -12.20 -23.67
C TYR A 326 7.52 -13.44 -24.46
N ARG A 327 8.82 -13.49 -24.80
CA ARG A 327 9.43 -14.62 -25.50
C ARG A 327 10.90 -14.80 -25.10
N GLU A 328 11.36 -16.06 -25.08
CA GLU A 328 12.77 -16.38 -24.91
C GLU A 328 13.55 -15.92 -26.15
N THR A 329 14.69 -15.27 -25.91
CA THR A 329 15.50 -14.65 -26.96
C THR A 329 16.96 -15.10 -26.80
N ALA A 330 17.70 -15.22 -27.91
CA ALA A 330 19.13 -15.53 -27.91
C ALA A 330 19.99 -14.29 -27.61
N GLU A 331 21.15 -14.48 -26.96
CA GLU A 331 22.08 -13.38 -26.63
C GLU A 331 22.53 -12.56 -27.86
N SER A 332 22.52 -13.14 -29.06
CA SER A 332 22.83 -12.45 -30.31
C SER A 332 21.84 -11.33 -30.67
N GLU A 333 20.58 -11.41 -30.22
CA GLU A 333 19.57 -10.37 -30.46
C GLU A 333 19.75 -9.17 -29.52
N LEU A 334 20.33 -9.35 -28.32
CA LEU A 334 20.70 -8.22 -27.46
C LEU A 334 21.73 -7.32 -28.14
N GLN A 335 22.71 -7.92 -28.82
CA GLN A 335 23.76 -7.20 -29.53
C GLN A 335 23.25 -6.44 -30.76
N GLN A 336 22.20 -6.93 -31.42
CA GLN A 336 21.54 -6.24 -32.54
C GLN A 336 20.64 -5.09 -32.08
N SER A 337 20.05 -5.18 -30.88
CA SER A 337 19.33 -4.05 -30.25
C SER A 337 20.27 -2.94 -29.77
N SER A 338 21.54 -3.26 -29.54
CA SER A 338 22.59 -2.32 -29.16
C SER A 338 23.45 -1.85 -30.36
N SER A 339 22.90 -1.09 -31.31
CA SER A 339 23.61 -0.17 -32.25
C SER A 339 22.65 0.57 -33.21
N PRO A 340 22.90 1.84 -33.61
CA PRO A 340 22.89 3.07 -32.82
C PRO A 340 21.82 4.05 -33.32
N ASN A 341 20.78 4.29 -32.52
CA ASN A 341 20.12 5.61 -32.43
C ASN A 341 20.11 6.12 -30.98
N VAL A 342 20.82 5.43 -30.08
CA VAL A 342 21.46 6.12 -28.97
C VAL A 342 22.65 6.83 -29.62
N GLU A 343 22.43 8.05 -30.12
CA GLU A 343 23.47 9.04 -29.93
C GLU A 343 23.90 8.86 -28.47
N GLY A 344 25.18 8.54 -28.25
CA GLY A 344 25.83 8.76 -26.97
C GLY A 344 25.85 10.26 -26.68
N GLY A 345 24.70 10.93 -26.73
CA GLY A 345 24.42 12.01 -25.83
C GLY A 345 24.59 11.38 -24.46
N HIS A 346 25.75 11.65 -23.86
CA HIS A 346 25.82 11.73 -22.42
C HIS A 346 24.48 12.35 -21.98
N ALA A 347 23.64 11.57 -21.28
CA ALA A 347 22.58 12.18 -20.50
C ALA A 347 23.27 13.35 -19.79
N PRO A 348 22.77 14.59 -19.93
CA PRO A 348 23.47 15.77 -19.46
C PRO A 348 23.95 15.46 -18.05
N SER A 349 25.24 15.62 -17.79
CA SER A 349 25.81 15.23 -16.50
C SER A 349 25.09 16.06 -15.44
N VAL A 350 24.07 15.47 -14.83
CA VAL A 350 23.27 16.12 -13.82
C VAL A 350 24.25 16.41 -12.70
N SER A 351 24.40 17.68 -12.36
CA SER A 351 25.37 18.11 -11.36
C SER A 351 24.65 18.96 -10.33
N LEU A 352 24.90 18.63 -9.07
CA LEU A 352 24.36 19.40 -7.96
C LEU A 352 25.27 20.58 -7.68
N VAL A 353 24.67 21.75 -7.50
CA VAL A 353 25.35 22.91 -6.94
C VAL A 353 25.04 22.96 -5.45
N LYS A 354 26.09 22.88 -4.63
CA LYS A 354 25.96 23.00 -3.17
C LYS A 354 25.42 24.37 -2.82
N LYS A 355 24.23 24.41 -2.23
CA LYS A 355 23.57 25.65 -1.82
C LYS A 355 24.17 26.12 -0.48
N LYS A 356 24.23 27.43 -0.26
CA LYS A 356 24.85 28.03 0.92
C LYS A 356 23.80 28.71 1.79
N PHE A 357 24.09 28.85 3.08
CA PHE A 357 23.25 29.63 3.98
C PHE A 357 23.30 31.11 3.60
N LEU A 358 22.14 31.69 3.25
CA LEU A 358 22.01 33.08 2.81
C LEU A 358 21.58 34.06 3.93
N GLY A 359 21.75 33.67 5.20
CA GLY A 359 21.55 34.56 6.34
C GLY A 359 20.13 34.58 6.92
N LYS A 360 19.22 33.74 6.43
CA LYS A 360 17.84 33.60 6.92
C LYS A 360 17.58 32.16 7.35
N TYR A 361 17.03 31.97 8.55
CA TYR A 361 16.64 30.65 9.04
C TYR A 361 15.22 30.25 8.62
N ALA A 362 14.37 31.21 8.26
CA ALA A 362 13.02 30.94 7.78
C ALA A 362 12.55 32.02 6.79
N ILE A 363 11.74 31.61 5.82
CA ILE A 363 11.21 32.50 4.79
C ILE A 363 9.73 32.22 4.50
N SER A 364 9.00 33.24 4.06
CA SER A 364 7.61 33.08 3.62
C SER A 364 7.53 32.68 2.14
N ALA A 365 6.36 32.21 1.69
CA ALA A 365 6.16 31.75 0.31
C ALA A 365 6.50 32.81 -0.75
N GLU A 366 6.34 34.10 -0.44
CA GLU A 366 6.66 35.22 -1.33
C GLU A 366 8.18 35.41 -1.53
N GLU A 367 9.00 34.82 -0.66
CA GLU A 367 10.46 34.86 -0.72
C GLU A 367 11.07 33.59 -1.37
N PHE A 368 10.23 32.62 -1.78
CA PHE A 368 10.68 31.38 -2.39
C PHE A 368 11.37 31.62 -3.74
N SER A 369 12.56 31.05 -3.92
CA SER A 369 13.36 31.14 -5.12
C SER A 369 14.26 29.90 -5.25
N ASP A 370 14.79 29.64 -6.44
CA ASP A 370 15.64 28.46 -6.69
C ASP A 370 16.94 28.47 -5.86
N GLU A 371 17.40 29.64 -5.42
CA GLU A 371 18.56 29.77 -4.55
C GLU A 371 18.25 29.40 -3.09
N MET A 372 16.99 29.53 -2.67
CA MET A 372 16.58 29.40 -1.27
C MET A 372 15.89 28.06 -0.96
N VAL A 373 15.11 27.52 -1.89
CA VAL A 373 14.25 26.34 -1.68
C VAL A 373 14.21 25.47 -2.94
N GLY A 374 13.76 24.23 -2.78
CA GLY A 374 13.61 23.26 -3.86
C GLY A 374 12.34 23.48 -4.69
N ALA A 375 12.11 22.54 -5.61
CA ALA A 375 11.02 22.65 -6.57
C ALA A 375 9.62 22.51 -5.94
N LYS A 376 9.45 21.69 -4.89
CA LYS A 376 8.14 21.50 -4.22
C LYS A 376 7.62 22.82 -3.66
N SER A 377 8.45 23.54 -2.91
CA SER A 377 8.09 24.85 -2.35
C SER A 377 7.73 25.84 -3.46
N ARG A 378 8.56 25.91 -4.52
CA ARG A 378 8.34 26.83 -5.64
C ARG A 378 7.06 26.54 -6.41
N ASN A 379 6.75 25.27 -6.64
CA ASN A 379 5.55 24.85 -7.36
C ASN A 379 4.29 25.22 -6.56
N ILE A 380 4.28 24.96 -5.25
CA ILE A 380 3.14 25.34 -4.40
C ILE A 380 2.97 26.85 -4.32
N ALA A 381 4.05 27.61 -4.19
CA ALA A 381 3.98 29.08 -4.21
C ALA A 381 3.45 29.62 -5.55
N TYR A 382 3.78 28.97 -6.67
CA TYR A 382 3.29 29.37 -7.99
C TYR A 382 1.77 29.20 -8.14
N LEU A 383 1.18 28.15 -7.54
CA LEU A 383 -0.27 27.89 -7.57
C LEU A 383 -1.08 28.94 -6.80
N LYS A 384 -0.51 29.52 -5.73
CA LYS A 384 -1.20 30.44 -4.82
C LYS A 384 -1.75 31.65 -5.59
N GLY A 385 -3.09 31.78 -5.61
CA GLY A 385 -3.80 32.86 -6.30
C GLY A 385 -3.92 32.70 -7.82
N LYS A 386 -3.47 31.57 -8.39
CA LYS A 386 -3.61 31.27 -9.83
C LYS A 386 -4.57 30.12 -10.13
N VAL A 387 -4.74 29.19 -9.20
CA VAL A 387 -5.74 28.13 -9.30
C VAL A 387 -7.17 28.67 -9.15
N PRO A 388 -8.20 27.98 -9.67
CA PRO A 388 -9.60 28.35 -9.45
C PRO A 388 -9.91 28.54 -7.97
N SER A 389 -10.80 29.49 -7.63
CA SER A 389 -11.09 29.88 -6.24
C SER A 389 -11.69 28.77 -5.36
N TRP A 390 -12.18 27.69 -5.96
CA TRP A 390 -12.70 26.51 -5.26
C TRP A 390 -11.61 25.48 -4.92
N VAL A 391 -10.41 25.63 -5.49
CA VAL A 391 -9.22 24.81 -5.17
C VAL A 391 -8.42 25.53 -4.09
N GLY A 392 -8.30 24.90 -2.93
CA GLY A 392 -7.45 25.38 -1.85
C GLY A 392 -5.98 25.06 -2.09
N VAL A 393 -5.09 25.90 -1.57
CA VAL A 393 -3.65 25.63 -1.46
C VAL A 393 -3.26 25.88 -0.01
N PRO A 394 -2.72 24.89 0.73
CA PRO A 394 -2.36 25.07 2.13
C PRO A 394 -1.32 26.18 2.34
N THR A 395 -1.40 26.85 3.49
CA THR A 395 -0.41 27.86 3.89
C THR A 395 0.96 27.22 4.06
N SER A 396 2.02 27.93 3.64
CA SER A 396 3.38 27.40 3.67
C SER A 396 4.42 28.45 4.04
N VAL A 397 5.43 28.01 4.79
CA VAL A 397 6.71 28.70 5.02
C VAL A 397 7.84 27.71 4.78
N ALA A 398 9.10 28.15 4.73
CA ALA A 398 10.21 27.23 4.54
C ALA A 398 11.41 27.56 5.41
N ILE A 399 12.16 26.52 5.77
CA ILE A 399 13.52 26.59 6.27
C ILE A 399 14.44 26.41 5.05
N PRO A 400 15.16 27.46 4.61
CA PRO A 400 15.84 27.46 3.32
C PRO A 400 17.12 26.61 3.32
N PHE A 401 17.67 26.39 2.13
CA PHE A 401 18.93 25.70 1.92
C PHE A 401 20.08 26.28 2.75
N GLY A 402 21.03 25.41 3.10
CA GLY A 402 22.19 25.74 3.93
C GLY A 402 21.89 25.93 5.42
N THR A 403 20.60 25.95 5.82
CA THR A 403 20.23 26.06 7.24
C THR A 403 20.71 24.86 8.05
N PHE A 404 20.59 23.63 7.52
CA PHE A 404 21.14 22.44 8.17
C PHE A 404 22.64 22.59 8.47
N ASP A 405 23.44 22.95 7.46
CA ASP A 405 24.90 23.13 7.63
C ASP A 405 25.21 24.25 8.64
N LYS A 406 24.39 25.31 8.65
CA LYS A 406 24.53 26.42 9.60
C LYS A 406 24.21 25.98 11.03
N VAL A 407 23.19 25.15 11.23
CA VAL A 407 22.82 24.56 12.53
C VAL A 407 23.89 23.57 13.00
N LEU A 408 24.38 22.72 12.11
CA LEU A 408 25.41 21.73 12.41
C LEU A 408 26.74 22.39 12.82
N SER A 409 27.09 23.51 12.20
CA SER A 409 28.30 24.29 12.53
C SER A 409 28.16 25.21 13.75
N ASP A 410 26.97 25.28 14.36
CA ASP A 410 26.75 26.04 15.59
C ASP A 410 27.53 25.41 16.77
N GLY A 411 28.03 26.24 17.68
CA GLY A 411 28.77 25.77 18.85
C GLY A 411 27.97 24.81 19.74
N LEU A 412 26.63 24.93 19.73
CA LEU A 412 25.71 24.02 20.43
C LEU A 412 25.77 22.58 19.91
N ASN A 413 26.14 22.38 18.63
CA ASN A 413 26.06 21.10 17.94
C ASN A 413 27.44 20.49 17.61
N LYS A 414 28.51 20.99 18.24
CA LYS A 414 29.89 20.58 17.94
C LYS A 414 30.13 19.07 18.05
N GLU A 415 29.56 18.42 19.07
CA GLU A 415 29.69 16.96 19.25
C GLU A 415 28.97 16.18 18.15
N VAL A 416 27.77 16.63 17.77
CA VAL A 416 26.98 16.03 16.67
C VAL A 416 27.73 16.15 15.35
N ALA A 417 28.30 17.33 15.05
CA ALA A 417 29.11 17.56 13.86
C ALA A 417 30.33 16.65 13.79
N GLN A 418 31.08 16.51 14.88
CA GLN A 418 32.24 15.61 14.95
C GLN A 418 31.85 14.14 14.74
N ASN A 419 30.71 13.71 15.30
CA ASN A 419 30.21 12.35 15.12
C ASN A 419 29.82 12.09 13.66
N ILE A 420 29.06 13.01 13.03
CA ILE A 420 28.66 12.88 11.62
C ILE A 420 29.88 12.82 10.70
N GLU A 421 30.91 13.65 10.89
CA GLU A 421 32.13 13.61 10.07
C GLU A 421 32.89 12.28 10.19
N LYS A 422 32.94 11.70 11.41
CA LYS A 422 33.53 10.36 11.61
C LYS A 422 32.73 9.28 10.87
N LEU A 423 31.40 9.36 10.92
CA LEU A 423 30.53 8.39 10.23
C LEU A 423 30.58 8.55 8.71
N LYS A 424 30.65 9.78 8.18
CA LYS A 424 30.90 10.02 6.75
C LYS A 424 32.21 9.41 6.26
N SER A 425 33.25 9.45 7.10
CA SER A 425 34.53 8.80 6.78
C SER A 425 34.42 7.27 6.65
N ARG A 426 33.54 6.63 7.43
CA ARG A 426 33.20 5.20 7.28
C ARG A 426 32.39 4.96 6.01
N LEU A 427 31.40 5.81 5.73
CA LEU A 427 30.59 5.72 4.52
C LEU A 427 31.45 5.84 3.24
N ALA A 428 32.48 6.68 3.26
CA ALA A 428 33.46 6.79 2.17
C ALA A 428 34.32 5.52 1.97
N GLN A 429 34.35 4.63 2.95
CA GLN A 429 34.97 3.30 2.90
C GLN A 429 33.94 2.20 2.57
N GLU A 430 32.77 2.58 2.03
CA GLU A 430 31.66 1.70 1.65
C GLU A 430 31.00 0.94 2.81
N ASP A 431 31.15 1.42 4.05
CA ASP A 431 30.36 0.93 5.19
C ASP A 431 28.98 1.60 5.22
N PHE A 432 28.01 0.99 4.52
CA PHE A 432 26.63 1.52 4.42
C PHE A 432 25.84 1.46 5.73
N SER A 433 26.28 0.67 6.73
CA SER A 433 25.65 0.69 8.06
C SER A 433 25.74 2.07 8.72
N ALA A 434 26.74 2.88 8.33
CA ALA A 434 26.90 4.25 8.76
C ALA A 434 25.74 5.17 8.37
N LEU A 435 24.97 4.86 7.32
CA LEU A 435 23.79 5.66 6.92
C LEU A 435 22.77 5.73 8.07
N GLY A 436 22.40 4.56 8.62
CA GLY A 436 21.50 4.47 9.77
C GLY A 436 22.03 5.19 11.01
N GLU A 437 23.34 5.13 11.26
CA GLU A 437 24.00 5.82 12.37
C GLU A 437 24.01 7.35 12.19
N ILE A 438 24.26 7.85 10.96
CA ILE A 438 24.23 9.29 10.66
C ILE A 438 22.83 9.85 10.90
N ARG A 439 21.79 9.14 10.44
CA ARG A 439 20.40 9.56 10.68
C ARG A 439 20.13 9.72 12.18
N LYS A 440 20.52 8.74 13.00
CA LYS A 440 20.39 8.82 14.47
C LYS A 440 21.20 9.97 15.06
N ALA A 441 22.40 10.26 14.53
CA ALA A 441 23.22 11.37 14.99
C ALA A 441 22.55 12.73 14.72
N VAL A 442 21.94 12.92 13.54
CA VAL A 442 21.19 14.14 13.18
C VAL A 442 20.04 14.43 14.15
N LEU A 443 19.40 13.39 14.69
CA LEU A 443 18.31 13.57 15.67
C LEU A 443 18.77 14.19 17.01
N ASN A 444 20.07 14.26 17.27
CA ASN A 444 20.63 14.89 18.48
C ASN A 444 20.91 16.40 18.32
N LEU A 445 20.58 17.00 17.17
CA LEU A 445 20.76 18.44 16.97
C LEU A 445 19.90 19.26 17.95
N ALA A 446 20.50 20.32 18.49
CA ALA A 446 19.84 21.38 19.23
C ALA A 446 19.51 22.56 18.29
N ALA A 447 18.31 23.13 18.45
CA ALA A 447 17.86 24.26 17.65
C ALA A 447 18.50 25.58 18.14
N PRO A 448 19.19 26.35 17.28
CA PRO A 448 19.67 27.68 17.65
C PRO A 448 18.51 28.63 17.93
N MET A 449 18.60 29.47 18.97
CA MET A 449 17.50 30.39 19.35
C MET A 449 17.05 31.31 18.20
N GLN A 450 17.98 31.71 17.33
CA GLN A 450 17.67 32.56 16.17
C GLN A 450 16.77 31.84 15.16
N LEU A 451 16.99 30.54 14.94
CA LEU A 451 16.15 29.71 14.07
C LEU A 451 14.71 29.67 14.61
N VAL A 452 14.57 29.37 15.90
CA VAL A 452 13.25 29.27 16.56
C VAL A 452 12.49 30.59 16.45
N LYS A 453 13.16 31.71 16.73
CA LYS A 453 12.57 33.04 16.67
C LYS A 453 12.11 33.40 15.26
N GLU A 454 12.98 33.24 14.26
CA GLU A 454 12.68 33.62 12.87
C GLU A 454 11.58 32.74 12.27
N LEU A 455 11.61 31.42 12.56
CA LEU A 455 10.55 30.51 12.13
C LEU A 455 9.20 30.88 12.75
N LYS A 456 9.16 31.18 14.06
CA LYS A 456 7.95 31.66 14.74
C LYS A 456 7.39 32.92 14.09
N GLU A 457 8.25 33.91 13.84
CA GLU A 457 7.84 35.18 13.20
C GLU A 457 7.26 34.93 11.80
N LYS A 458 7.86 34.05 11.00
CA LYS A 458 7.40 33.74 9.63
C LYS A 458 6.10 32.93 9.62
N MET A 459 5.95 31.95 10.51
CA MET A 459 4.72 31.15 10.63
C MET A 459 3.54 32.06 11.02
N LEU A 460 3.68 32.81 12.12
CA LEU A 460 2.62 33.71 12.59
C LEU A 460 2.30 34.81 11.56
N GLY A 461 3.33 35.38 10.92
CA GLY A 461 3.16 36.38 9.86
C GLY A 461 2.43 35.86 8.61
N SER A 462 2.48 34.54 8.37
CA SER A 462 1.77 33.88 7.27
C SER A 462 0.38 33.36 7.67
N GLY A 463 -0.03 33.55 8.94
CA GLY A 463 -1.30 33.05 9.47
C GLY A 463 -1.27 31.58 9.92
N MET A 464 -0.08 30.97 10.00
CA MET A 464 0.12 29.59 10.45
C MET A 464 0.31 29.56 11.98
N PRO A 465 -0.27 28.57 12.70
CA PRO A 465 -0.08 28.45 14.14
C PRO A 465 1.37 28.12 14.48
N TRP A 466 1.86 28.65 15.61
CA TRP A 466 3.18 28.31 16.14
C TRP A 466 3.07 27.14 17.14
N PRO A 467 3.72 25.99 16.91
CA PRO A 467 3.61 24.81 17.78
C PRO A 467 3.96 25.09 19.25
N GLY A 468 4.96 25.94 19.50
CA GLY A 468 5.39 26.24 20.87
C GLY A 468 4.45 27.13 21.68
N ASP A 469 3.38 27.68 21.10
CA ASP A 469 2.37 28.43 21.88
C ASP A 469 1.47 27.48 22.68
N GLU A 470 1.40 26.22 22.29
CA GLU A 470 0.62 25.16 22.95
C GLU A 470 1.46 24.31 23.93
N GLY A 471 2.77 24.62 24.08
CA GLY A 471 3.67 24.03 25.07
C GLY A 471 5.03 23.59 24.50
N ASP A 472 6.04 23.45 25.37
CA ASP A 472 7.40 23.07 24.97
C ASP A 472 7.46 21.70 24.27
N GLN A 473 6.56 20.78 24.64
CA GLN A 473 6.48 19.44 24.05
C GLN A 473 6.15 19.47 22.55
N LEU A 474 5.27 20.35 22.11
CA LEU A 474 4.86 20.45 20.70
C LEU A 474 5.96 21.10 19.84
N TRP A 475 6.72 22.03 20.41
CA TRP A 475 7.93 22.50 19.75
C TRP A 475 8.96 21.38 19.59
N GLU A 476 9.18 20.55 20.60
CA GLU A 476 10.10 19.41 20.48
C GLU A 476 9.66 18.40 19.42
N GLN A 477 8.36 18.18 19.24
CA GLN A 477 7.82 17.36 18.15
C GLN A 477 8.09 17.99 16.78
N ALA A 478 7.81 19.29 16.61
CA ALA A 478 8.12 20.02 15.37
C ALA A 478 9.62 19.98 15.05
N TRP A 479 10.47 20.19 16.06
CA TRP A 479 11.91 20.11 15.92
C TRP A 479 12.39 18.70 15.57
N MET A 480 11.79 17.67 16.16
CA MET A 480 12.05 16.28 15.80
C MET A 480 11.68 16.00 14.33
N ALA A 481 10.55 16.51 13.86
CA ALA A 481 10.13 16.37 12.46
C ALA A 481 11.14 17.04 11.50
N ILE A 482 11.58 18.28 11.78
CA ILE A 482 12.63 18.98 11.01
C ILE A 482 13.93 18.14 10.95
N LYS A 483 14.36 17.60 12.10
CA LYS A 483 15.56 16.75 12.16
C LYS A 483 15.39 15.46 11.37
N LYS A 484 14.21 14.82 11.39
CA LYS A 484 13.90 13.64 10.58
C LYS A 484 13.95 13.96 9.08
N VAL A 485 13.40 15.10 8.64
CA VAL A 485 13.51 15.55 7.24
C VAL A 485 14.98 15.74 6.83
N TRP A 486 15.80 16.40 7.66
CA TRP A 486 17.23 16.52 7.36
C TRP A 486 17.96 15.17 7.39
N ALA A 487 17.60 14.28 8.31
CA ALA A 487 18.16 12.94 8.40
C ALA A 487 17.82 12.10 7.15
N SER A 488 16.66 12.32 6.53
CA SER A 488 16.23 11.60 5.33
C SER A 488 17.18 11.76 4.14
N LYS A 489 18.04 12.80 4.16
CA LYS A 489 19.18 12.92 3.25
C LYS A 489 19.99 11.61 3.19
N TRP A 490 20.17 10.92 4.32
CA TRP A 490 20.92 9.66 4.42
C TRP A 490 20.04 8.42 4.44
N ASN A 491 18.81 8.49 3.92
CA ASN A 491 18.05 7.27 3.66
C ASN A 491 18.80 6.39 2.65
N GLU A 492 18.74 5.08 2.81
CA GLU A 492 19.42 4.13 1.93
C GLU A 492 18.98 4.33 0.47
N ARG A 493 17.65 4.40 0.24
CA ARG A 493 17.07 4.69 -1.08
C ARG A 493 17.59 5.99 -1.68
N ALA A 494 17.64 7.08 -0.90
CA ALA A 494 18.16 8.36 -1.36
C ALA A 494 19.66 8.28 -1.72
N TYR A 495 20.46 7.65 -0.87
CA TYR A 495 21.90 7.51 -1.07
C TYR A 495 22.22 6.67 -2.32
N PHE A 496 21.62 5.48 -2.45
CA PHE A 496 21.86 4.61 -3.60
C PHE A 496 21.33 5.21 -4.89
N SER A 497 20.17 5.89 -4.85
CA SER A 497 19.63 6.62 -5.99
C SER A 497 20.61 7.70 -6.48
N THR A 498 21.17 8.53 -5.58
CA THR A 498 22.19 9.53 -5.97
C THR A 498 23.46 8.89 -6.56
N ARG A 499 23.90 7.74 -6.02
CA ARG A 499 25.07 7.01 -6.53
C ARG A 499 24.84 6.48 -7.95
N LYS A 500 23.65 5.95 -8.24
CA LYS A 500 23.25 5.41 -9.55
C LYS A 500 23.38 6.47 -10.65
N VAL A 501 22.92 7.69 -10.39
CA VAL A 501 23.04 8.82 -11.33
C VAL A 501 24.33 9.62 -11.18
N LYS A 502 25.30 9.12 -10.39
CA LYS A 502 26.61 9.74 -10.14
C LYS A 502 26.54 11.17 -9.60
N LEU A 503 25.48 11.48 -8.84
CA LEU A 503 25.37 12.74 -8.11
C LEU A 503 26.22 12.68 -6.85
N ASP A 504 27.01 13.73 -6.62
CA ASP A 504 27.78 13.86 -5.39
C ASP A 504 26.83 14.19 -4.23
N HIS A 505 26.66 13.22 -3.35
CA HIS A 505 25.82 13.31 -2.16
C HIS A 505 26.19 14.48 -1.23
N GLU A 506 27.45 14.95 -1.24
CA GLU A 506 27.89 16.08 -0.42
C GLU A 506 27.39 17.45 -0.93
N TYR A 507 26.92 17.50 -2.18
CA TYR A 507 26.36 18.70 -2.82
C TYR A 507 24.83 18.77 -2.70
N LEU A 508 24.20 17.67 -2.28
CA LEU A 508 22.79 17.62 -1.95
C LEU A 508 22.50 18.52 -0.73
N SER A 509 21.62 19.49 -0.93
CA SER A 509 21.19 20.48 0.06
C SER A 509 19.70 20.29 0.30
N MET A 510 19.31 20.22 1.57
CA MET A 510 17.92 19.98 1.98
C MET A 510 17.31 21.27 2.57
N ALA A 511 16.31 21.82 1.91
CA ALA A 511 15.39 22.77 2.53
C ALA A 511 14.23 21.98 3.19
N VAL A 512 13.45 22.65 4.04
CA VAL A 512 12.26 22.05 4.65
C VAL A 512 11.07 22.94 4.37
N LEU A 513 10.10 22.42 3.63
CA LEU A 513 8.81 23.06 3.43
C LEU A 513 7.94 22.78 4.66
N VAL A 514 7.49 23.81 5.35
CA VAL A 514 6.56 23.72 6.47
C VAL A 514 5.18 24.06 5.95
N GLN A 515 4.24 23.12 6.04
CA GLN A 515 2.92 23.25 5.44
C GLN A 515 1.84 22.80 6.43
N GLU A 516 0.70 23.50 6.47
CA GLU A 516 -0.45 23.01 7.25
C GLU A 516 -1.01 21.72 6.66
N ILE A 517 -1.29 20.73 7.51
CA ILE A 517 -2.01 19.53 7.11
C ILE A 517 -3.50 19.83 7.07
N VAL A 518 -4.13 19.51 5.95
CA VAL A 518 -5.58 19.43 5.83
C VAL A 518 -6.00 18.05 6.35
N ASN A 519 -6.85 18.01 7.38
CA ASN A 519 -7.43 16.76 7.89
C ASN A 519 -8.39 16.17 6.83
N ALA A 520 -7.83 15.37 5.93
CA ALA A 520 -8.45 14.89 4.72
C ALA A 520 -9.49 13.80 4.98
N ASP A 521 -10.63 13.89 4.30
CA ASP A 521 -11.57 12.76 4.20
C ASP A 521 -11.07 11.77 3.14
N TYR A 522 -10.52 12.30 2.05
CA TYR A 522 -9.89 11.54 0.97
C TYR A 522 -8.61 12.24 0.50
N ALA A 523 -7.65 11.48 -0.01
CA ALA A 523 -6.47 11.98 -0.71
C ALA A 523 -6.43 11.42 -2.13
N PHE A 524 -5.79 12.15 -3.03
CA PHE A 524 -5.70 11.75 -4.43
C PHE A 524 -4.36 12.10 -5.06
N VAL A 525 -4.00 11.35 -6.10
CA VAL A 525 -2.92 11.68 -7.03
C VAL A 525 -3.48 11.69 -8.44
N ILE A 526 -3.07 12.66 -9.26
CA ILE A 526 -3.51 12.84 -10.65
C ILE A 526 -2.30 12.86 -11.56
N HIS A 527 -2.34 12.09 -12.64
CA HIS A 527 -1.51 12.29 -13.83
C HIS A 527 -2.38 12.84 -14.95
N THR A 528 -2.05 14.04 -15.45
CA THR A 528 -2.88 14.72 -16.45
C THR A 528 -2.69 14.20 -17.86
N THR A 529 -1.71 13.33 -18.08
CA THR A 529 -1.65 12.42 -19.24
C THR A 529 -1.75 11.00 -18.72
N ASN A 530 -2.53 10.14 -19.37
CA ASN A 530 -2.71 8.77 -18.89
C ASN A 530 -1.35 8.03 -18.85
N PRO A 531 -0.87 7.59 -17.67
CA PRO A 531 0.48 7.05 -17.53
C PRO A 531 0.65 5.64 -18.09
N SER A 532 -0.45 4.91 -18.33
CA SER A 532 -0.43 3.56 -18.89
C SER A 532 -0.61 3.54 -20.41
N SER A 533 -1.43 4.44 -20.96
CA SER A 533 -1.68 4.50 -22.42
C SER A 533 -0.85 5.58 -23.13
N GLY A 534 -0.37 6.59 -22.42
CA GLY A 534 0.25 7.79 -22.99
C GLY A 534 -0.74 8.76 -23.63
N ASP A 535 -2.06 8.56 -23.47
CA ASP A 535 -3.09 9.43 -24.04
C ASP A 535 -3.15 10.76 -23.28
N SER A 536 -2.72 11.83 -23.95
CA SER A 536 -2.72 13.20 -23.40
C SER A 536 -4.08 13.87 -23.41
N SER A 537 -5.12 13.24 -23.95
CA SER A 537 -6.52 13.67 -23.82
C SER A 537 -7.19 13.15 -22.55
N GLU A 538 -6.53 12.24 -21.83
CA GLU A 538 -7.05 11.57 -20.64
C GLU A 538 -6.29 11.98 -19.37
N ILE A 539 -7.06 12.18 -18.30
CA ILE A 539 -6.57 12.35 -16.93
C ILE A 539 -6.78 11.02 -16.21
N TYR A 540 -5.73 10.48 -15.62
CA TYR A 540 -5.80 9.32 -14.74
C TYR A 540 -5.62 9.77 -13.29
N ALA A 541 -6.45 9.26 -12.39
CA ALA A 541 -6.35 9.59 -10.97
C ALA A 541 -6.67 8.42 -10.06
N GLU A 542 -6.01 8.41 -8.90
CA GLU A 542 -6.20 7.45 -7.82
C GLU A 542 -6.62 8.18 -6.55
N VAL A 543 -7.56 7.61 -5.80
CA VAL A 543 -8.17 8.20 -4.61
C VAL A 543 -8.19 7.18 -3.48
N VAL A 544 -7.76 7.61 -2.28
CA VAL A 544 -7.78 6.83 -1.04
C VAL A 544 -8.52 7.57 0.05
N LYS A 545 -8.99 6.85 1.07
CA LYS A 545 -9.63 7.44 2.25
C LYS A 545 -8.58 7.84 3.28
N GLY A 546 -8.71 9.04 3.84
CA GLY A 546 -7.72 9.62 4.76
C GLY A 546 -6.53 10.26 4.03
N LEU A 547 -5.34 10.17 4.61
CA LEU A 547 -4.11 10.77 4.10
C LEU A 547 -3.52 10.03 2.90
N GLY A 548 -2.86 10.80 2.03
CA GLY A 548 -2.26 10.32 0.78
C GLY A 548 -1.09 9.36 0.95
N GLU A 549 -0.52 9.25 2.15
CA GLU A 549 0.61 8.35 2.43
C GLU A 549 0.25 6.88 2.12
N THR A 550 -0.99 6.47 2.36
CA THR A 550 -1.47 5.11 2.02
C THR A 550 -1.48 4.82 0.52
N LEU A 551 -1.53 5.87 -0.32
CA LEU A 551 -1.45 5.78 -1.77
C LEU A 551 0.01 5.84 -2.23
N VAL A 552 0.74 6.90 -1.85
CA VAL A 552 2.08 7.13 -2.36
C VAL A 552 3.11 6.15 -1.82
N GLY A 553 2.94 5.68 -0.58
CA GLY A 553 3.78 4.66 0.07
C GLY A 553 3.37 3.21 -0.26
N ALA A 554 2.46 3.00 -1.22
CA ALA A 554 2.00 1.69 -1.70
C ALA A 554 1.54 0.72 -0.61
N TYR A 555 0.71 1.20 0.34
CA TYR A 555 0.11 0.31 1.35
C TYR A 555 -0.67 -0.82 0.68
N PRO A 556 -0.75 -2.03 1.28
CA PRO A 556 -1.42 -3.17 0.68
C PRO A 556 -2.87 -2.86 0.25
N GLY A 557 -3.24 -3.35 -0.92
CA GLY A 557 -4.54 -3.08 -1.55
C GLY A 557 -4.50 -1.87 -2.47
N ARG A 558 -5.57 -1.70 -3.25
CA ARG A 558 -5.63 -0.74 -4.34
C ARG A 558 -6.45 0.48 -3.96
N ALA A 559 -6.05 1.64 -4.45
CA ALA A 559 -6.86 2.85 -4.42
C ALA A 559 -8.05 2.75 -5.37
N MET A 560 -9.04 3.62 -5.17
CA MET A 560 -10.07 3.85 -6.17
C MET A 560 -9.40 4.51 -7.37
N SER A 561 -9.56 3.98 -8.58
CA SER A 561 -8.96 4.55 -9.79
C SER A 561 -10.02 4.94 -10.81
N PHE A 562 -9.78 6.03 -11.52
CA PHE A 562 -10.67 6.48 -12.59
C PHE A 562 -9.88 7.19 -13.70
N VAL A 563 -10.49 7.23 -14.88
CA VAL A 563 -10.04 8.04 -16.01
C VAL A 563 -11.10 9.06 -16.38
N CYS A 564 -10.69 10.25 -16.80
CA CYS A 564 -11.60 11.29 -17.27
C CYS A 564 -11.02 11.95 -18.51
N LYS A 565 -11.84 12.15 -19.55
CA LYS A 565 -11.39 12.89 -20.72
C LYS A 565 -11.41 14.39 -20.46
N LYS A 566 -10.42 15.10 -21.00
CA LYS A 566 -10.28 16.56 -20.81
C LYS A 566 -11.41 17.36 -21.47
N ASP A 567 -12.05 16.82 -22.50
CA ASP A 567 -13.22 17.40 -23.15
C ASP A 567 -14.56 17.05 -22.45
N GLU A 568 -14.56 16.08 -21.52
CA GLU A 568 -15.74 15.61 -20.79
C GLU A 568 -15.45 15.44 -19.27
N LEU A 569 -14.97 16.49 -18.61
CA LEU A 569 -14.55 16.48 -17.19
C LEU A 569 -15.68 16.14 -16.18
N ASP A 570 -16.92 16.13 -16.64
CA ASP A 570 -18.11 15.84 -15.83
C ASP A 570 -18.53 14.36 -15.88
N SER A 571 -17.81 13.53 -16.65
CA SER A 571 -18.12 12.11 -16.86
C SER A 571 -16.93 11.18 -16.55
N PRO A 572 -16.45 11.16 -15.29
CA PRO A 572 -15.36 10.27 -14.89
C PRO A 572 -15.78 8.80 -15.03
N LYS A 573 -14.91 8.00 -15.64
CA LYS A 573 -15.09 6.56 -15.78
C LYS A 573 -14.27 5.83 -14.72
N LEU A 574 -14.98 5.17 -13.81
CA LEU A 574 -14.36 4.32 -12.78
C LEU A 574 -13.64 3.13 -13.43
N LEU A 575 -12.42 2.86 -12.97
CA LEU A 575 -11.58 1.72 -13.39
C LEU A 575 -11.44 0.67 -12.28
N GLY A 576 -11.55 1.07 -11.02
CA GLY A 576 -11.50 0.15 -9.88
C GLY A 576 -12.04 0.76 -8.60
N TYR A 577 -12.65 -0.08 -7.76
CA TYR A 577 -13.00 0.25 -6.39
C TYR A 577 -11.82 0.02 -5.44
N PRO A 578 -11.74 0.73 -4.30
CA PRO A 578 -10.63 0.61 -3.38
C PRO A 578 -10.72 -0.69 -2.57
N SER A 579 -9.55 -1.29 -2.27
CA SER A 579 -9.43 -2.50 -1.46
C SER A 579 -8.45 -2.37 -0.29
N LYS A 580 -7.86 -1.18 -0.09
CA LYS A 580 -6.96 -0.92 1.04
C LYS A 580 -7.69 -1.11 2.38
N PRO A 581 -7.20 -2.00 3.28
CA PRO A 581 -7.87 -2.26 4.55
C PRO A 581 -7.68 -1.12 5.55
N ILE A 582 -6.58 -0.36 5.42
CA ILE A 582 -6.13 0.65 6.36
C ILE A 582 -6.14 2.04 5.71
N GLY A 583 -6.62 3.03 6.47
CA GLY A 583 -6.48 4.45 6.18
C GLY A 583 -5.75 5.16 7.32
N LEU A 584 -5.01 6.21 6.98
CA LEU A 584 -4.32 7.06 7.95
C LEU A 584 -5.07 8.37 8.13
N PHE A 585 -5.29 8.77 9.38
CA PHE A 585 -5.96 10.02 9.71
C PHE A 585 -5.10 10.83 10.67
N ILE A 586 -5.19 12.15 10.59
CA ILE A 586 -4.46 13.03 11.49
C ILE A 586 -5.33 14.22 11.84
N ARG A 587 -5.24 14.64 13.11
CA ARG A 587 -5.83 15.89 13.55
C ARG A 587 -5.20 17.08 12.80
N ARG A 588 -5.79 18.26 12.97
CA ARG A 588 -5.19 19.48 12.41
C ARG A 588 -3.75 19.62 12.94
N SER A 589 -2.78 19.59 12.03
CA SER A 589 -1.36 19.51 12.35
C SER A 589 -0.53 20.24 11.27
N ILE A 590 0.78 20.14 11.36
CA ILE A 590 1.76 20.70 10.43
C ILE A 590 2.63 19.55 9.93
N ILE A 591 2.93 19.55 8.63
CA ILE A 591 3.87 18.63 8.00
C ILE A 591 5.13 19.37 7.58
N PHE A 592 6.26 18.73 7.82
CA PHE A 592 7.58 19.17 7.39
C PHE A 592 7.99 18.30 6.21
N ARG A 593 8.00 18.87 5.01
CA ARG A 593 8.26 18.14 3.77
C ARG A 593 9.69 18.38 3.31
N SER A 594 10.33 17.33 2.82
CA SER A 594 11.61 17.45 2.13
C SER A 594 11.45 18.37 0.91
N ASP A 595 12.49 19.16 0.64
CA ASP A 595 12.52 20.05 -0.52
C ASP A 595 13.97 20.25 -0.97
N SER A 596 14.57 19.15 -1.46
CA SER A 596 16.00 19.15 -1.81
C SER A 596 16.29 19.76 -3.19
N ASN A 597 17.55 20.17 -3.40
CA ASN A 597 18.05 20.54 -4.75
C ASN A 597 18.29 19.33 -5.67
N GLY A 598 17.92 18.12 -5.25
CA GLY A 598 18.06 16.87 -5.99
C GLY A 598 16.74 16.17 -6.32
N GLU A 599 15.58 16.66 -5.90
CA GLU A 599 14.32 15.92 -6.04
C GLU A 599 13.70 15.95 -7.44
N ASP A 600 13.74 17.09 -8.14
CA ASP A 600 13.08 17.26 -9.44
C ASP A 600 14.10 17.79 -10.47
N LEU A 601 15.14 17.00 -10.72
CA LEU A 601 16.15 17.32 -11.74
C LEU A 601 15.73 16.73 -13.09
N GLU A 602 16.07 17.42 -14.18
CA GLU A 602 15.74 16.92 -15.52
C GLU A 602 16.42 15.56 -15.76
N GLY A 603 15.62 14.50 -15.94
CA GLY A 603 16.09 13.12 -16.07
C GLY A 603 16.40 12.39 -14.76
N TYR A 604 16.09 12.96 -13.59
CA TYR A 604 16.19 12.31 -12.29
C TYR A 604 15.01 12.66 -11.38
N ALA A 605 14.21 11.66 -11.03
CA ALA A 605 13.06 11.84 -10.15
C ALA A 605 13.34 11.29 -8.75
N GLY A 606 13.34 12.19 -7.77
CA GLY A 606 13.51 11.87 -6.35
C GLY A 606 12.20 11.58 -5.63
N ALA A 607 11.16 11.15 -6.33
CA ALA A 607 9.85 10.86 -5.74
C ALA A 607 9.97 9.78 -4.64
N GLY A 608 9.54 10.14 -3.43
CA GLY A 608 9.62 9.30 -2.24
C GLY A 608 11.04 9.07 -1.68
N LEU A 609 12.10 9.64 -2.25
CA LEU A 609 13.47 9.39 -1.73
C LEU A 609 13.71 9.98 -0.34
N TYR A 610 13.14 11.15 -0.10
CA TYR A 610 13.29 11.91 1.13
C TYR A 610 11.95 12.00 1.86
N ASP A 611 12.02 12.12 3.19
CA ASP A 611 10.84 11.97 4.04
C ASP A 611 10.07 13.29 4.17
N SER A 612 8.74 13.19 4.13
CA SER A 612 7.85 14.21 4.66
C SER A 612 7.32 13.72 6.00
N VAL A 613 7.44 14.53 7.04
CA VAL A 613 7.23 14.09 8.42
C VAL A 613 6.18 14.99 9.07
N PRO A 614 5.00 14.45 9.41
CA PRO A 614 4.02 15.20 10.20
C PRO A 614 4.54 15.41 11.63
N MET A 615 4.07 16.48 12.26
CA MET A 615 4.40 16.79 13.65
C MET A 615 3.71 15.82 14.61
N ASP A 616 2.42 15.56 14.37
CA ASP A 616 1.62 14.61 15.13
C ASP A 616 1.67 13.23 14.46
N GLU A 617 1.51 12.18 15.27
CA GLU A 617 1.39 10.81 14.77
C GLU A 617 0.01 10.61 14.10
N GLU A 618 0.00 9.79 13.07
CA GLU A 618 -1.19 9.37 12.37
C GLU A 618 -1.93 8.25 13.12
N ASP A 619 -3.26 8.36 13.16
CA ASP A 619 -4.14 7.30 13.62
C ASP A 619 -4.39 6.31 12.47
N GLU A 620 -4.03 5.04 12.70
CA GLU A 620 -4.33 3.94 11.79
C GLU A 620 -5.76 3.43 12.02
N VAL A 621 -6.57 3.38 10.95
CA VAL A 621 -7.99 3.01 11.04
C VAL A 621 -8.33 1.93 10.02
N VAL A 622 -8.98 0.86 10.48
CA VAL A 622 -9.57 -0.16 9.60
C VAL A 622 -10.80 0.43 8.88
N LEU A 623 -10.80 0.40 7.56
CA LEU A 623 -11.76 1.16 6.76
C LEU A 623 -13.06 0.39 6.49
N ASP A 624 -14.22 0.92 6.87
CA ASP A 624 -15.52 0.43 6.36
C ASP A 624 -15.90 1.20 5.07
N TYR A 625 -15.74 0.54 3.91
CA TYR A 625 -16.16 1.11 2.61
C TYR A 625 -17.68 0.97 2.37
N THR A 626 -18.36 0.09 3.10
CA THR A 626 -19.80 -0.18 2.89
C THR A 626 -20.70 0.96 3.36
N THR A 627 -20.13 1.89 4.13
CA THR A 627 -20.79 3.11 4.60
C THR A 627 -20.15 4.38 4.03
N ASP A 628 -19.15 4.25 3.16
CA ASP A 628 -18.39 5.38 2.65
C ASP A 628 -19.14 6.11 1.52
N PRO A 629 -19.43 7.42 1.64
CA PRO A 629 -20.13 8.18 0.61
C PRO A 629 -19.47 8.14 -0.77
N LEU A 630 -18.14 8.09 -0.85
CA LEU A 630 -17.43 7.99 -2.13
C LEU A 630 -17.72 6.66 -2.84
N ILE A 631 -18.16 5.64 -2.10
CA ILE A 631 -18.45 4.31 -2.62
C ILE A 631 -19.94 4.16 -2.92
N VAL A 632 -20.80 4.48 -1.94
CA VAL A 632 -22.23 4.16 -1.97
C VAL A 632 -23.12 5.25 -2.57
N ASP A 633 -22.66 6.51 -2.62
CA ASP A 633 -23.40 7.62 -3.21
C ASP A 633 -22.82 7.99 -4.59
N HIS A 634 -23.49 7.55 -5.66
CA HIS A 634 -23.08 7.84 -7.04
C HIS A 634 -23.02 9.34 -7.35
N GLY A 635 -23.92 10.15 -6.79
CA GLY A 635 -23.96 11.59 -7.02
C GLY A 635 -22.79 12.29 -6.36
N PHE A 636 -22.53 11.97 -5.09
CA PHE A 636 -21.36 12.46 -4.37
C PHE A 636 -20.07 12.02 -5.06
N ARG A 637 -19.94 10.73 -5.41
CA ARG A 637 -18.79 10.17 -6.11
C ARG A 637 -18.50 10.93 -7.39
N ASN A 638 -19.47 11.06 -8.31
CA ASN A 638 -19.26 11.77 -9.57
C ASN A 638 -18.85 13.22 -9.33
N SER A 639 -19.47 13.91 -8.36
CA SER A 639 -19.12 15.29 -8.01
C SER A 639 -17.65 15.42 -7.55
N ILE A 640 -17.17 14.52 -6.70
CA ILE A 640 -15.79 14.53 -6.20
C ILE A 640 -14.80 14.18 -7.32
N LEU A 641 -15.03 13.09 -8.05
CA LEU A 641 -14.11 12.65 -9.12
C LEU A 641 -14.00 13.70 -10.24
N SER A 642 -15.10 14.34 -10.62
CA SER A 642 -15.08 15.47 -11.57
C SER A 642 -14.34 16.69 -11.01
N SER A 643 -14.48 16.99 -9.72
CA SER A 643 -13.74 18.10 -9.10
C SER A 643 -12.24 17.83 -9.08
N ILE A 644 -11.83 16.59 -8.82
CA ILE A 644 -10.43 16.16 -8.91
C ILE A 644 -9.92 16.33 -10.36
N ALA A 645 -10.65 15.83 -11.35
CA ALA A 645 -10.27 15.95 -12.77
C ALA A 645 -10.16 17.41 -13.23
N ARG A 646 -11.13 18.27 -12.87
CA ARG A 646 -11.09 19.71 -13.18
C ARG A 646 -9.91 20.42 -12.54
N ALA A 647 -9.53 20.03 -11.32
CA ALA A 647 -8.34 20.59 -10.66
C ALA A 647 -7.08 20.22 -11.43
N GLY A 648 -6.92 18.94 -11.80
CA GLY A 648 -5.79 18.47 -12.60
C GLY A 648 -5.68 19.21 -13.94
N HIS A 649 -6.79 19.32 -14.69
CA HIS A 649 -6.81 20.02 -15.98
C HIS A 649 -6.42 21.49 -15.85
N ALA A 650 -6.99 22.21 -14.87
CA ALA A 650 -6.66 23.62 -14.64
C ALA A 650 -5.19 23.83 -14.28
N ILE A 651 -4.58 22.92 -13.52
CA ILE A 651 -3.16 23.00 -13.15
C ILE A 651 -2.28 22.73 -14.38
N GLU A 652 -2.62 21.74 -15.21
CA GLU A 652 -1.93 21.51 -16.47
C GLU A 652 -1.97 22.74 -17.39
N GLU A 653 -3.13 23.39 -17.54
CA GLU A 653 -3.25 24.63 -18.33
C GLU A 653 -2.36 25.77 -17.77
N LEU A 654 -2.25 25.87 -16.44
CA LEU A 654 -1.41 26.88 -15.77
C LEU A 654 0.09 26.68 -15.97
N TYR A 655 0.54 25.43 -16.09
CA TYR A 655 1.94 25.08 -16.31
C TYR A 655 2.30 24.90 -17.79
N GLY A 656 1.32 24.58 -18.65
CA GLY A 656 1.52 24.34 -20.07
C GLY A 656 2.18 22.99 -20.39
N SER A 657 2.27 22.08 -19.41
CA SER A 657 2.80 20.73 -19.58
C SER A 657 2.07 19.75 -18.67
N PRO A 658 2.06 18.44 -19.00
CA PRO A 658 1.47 17.41 -18.15
C PRO A 658 1.99 17.47 -16.70
N GLN A 659 1.12 17.19 -15.73
CA GLN A 659 1.39 17.34 -14.30
C GLN A 659 1.09 16.05 -13.52
N ASP A 660 1.92 15.82 -12.51
CA ASP A 660 1.71 14.91 -11.39
C ASP A 660 1.29 15.74 -10.18
N VAL A 661 0.02 15.63 -9.79
CA VAL A 661 -0.62 16.47 -8.77
C VAL A 661 -1.05 15.63 -7.58
N GLU A 662 -0.59 15.98 -6.38
CA GLU A 662 -1.08 15.42 -5.13
C GLU A 662 -2.05 16.40 -4.48
N GLY A 663 -3.18 15.89 -3.99
CA GLY A 663 -4.16 16.70 -3.30
C GLY A 663 -5.04 15.91 -2.35
N VAL A 664 -5.93 16.64 -1.69
CA VAL A 664 -6.86 16.09 -0.70
C VAL A 664 -8.24 16.69 -0.87
N VAL A 665 -9.25 15.96 -0.40
CA VAL A 665 -10.64 16.39 -0.31
C VAL A 665 -11.01 16.50 1.16
N LYS A 666 -11.54 17.66 1.55
CA LYS A 666 -12.14 17.88 2.86
C LYS A 666 -13.47 18.59 2.72
N ASP A 667 -14.53 17.99 3.27
CA ASP A 667 -15.90 18.52 3.23
C ASP A 667 -16.34 18.84 1.78
N GLY A 668 -15.96 17.95 0.85
CA GLY A 668 -16.22 18.08 -0.59
C GLY A 668 -15.39 19.14 -1.33
N LYS A 669 -14.44 19.81 -0.66
CA LYS A 669 -13.54 20.80 -1.27
C LYS A 669 -12.18 20.20 -1.57
N VAL A 670 -11.64 20.54 -2.72
CA VAL A 670 -10.33 20.09 -3.20
C VAL A 670 -9.23 21.04 -2.71
N TYR A 671 -8.14 20.46 -2.21
CA TYR A 671 -6.91 21.16 -1.87
C TYR A 671 -5.75 20.52 -2.60
N VAL A 672 -4.89 21.32 -3.24
CA VAL A 672 -3.68 20.84 -3.89
C VAL A 672 -2.52 21.04 -2.91
N VAL A 673 -1.84 19.94 -2.60
CA VAL A 673 -0.76 19.94 -1.60
C VAL A 673 0.63 19.84 -2.25
N GLN A 674 0.70 19.33 -3.47
CA GLN A 674 1.92 19.27 -4.27
C GLN A 674 1.59 19.21 -5.78
N THR A 675 2.48 19.73 -6.62
CA THR A 675 2.45 19.50 -8.07
C THR A 675 3.87 19.47 -8.60
N ARG A 676 4.10 18.68 -9.64
CA ARG A 676 5.34 18.66 -10.42
C ARG A 676 5.06 18.27 -11.87
N PRO A 677 5.96 18.57 -12.82
CA PRO A 677 5.84 18.05 -14.18
C PRO A 677 5.76 16.52 -14.18
N GLN A 678 4.81 15.98 -14.94
CA GLN A 678 4.77 14.56 -15.26
C GLN A 678 5.83 14.26 -16.31
N MET A 679 6.67 13.25 -16.06
CA MET A 679 7.84 12.88 -16.86
C MET A 679 7.54 11.78 -17.89
#